data_AF-A0A6G1LGY1-F1
#
_entry.id   AF-A0A6G1LGY1-F1
#
_cell.length_a   1.000
_cell.length_b   1.000
_cell.length_c   1.000
_cell.angle_alpha   90.00
_cell.angle_beta   90.00
_cell.angle_gamma   90.00
#
_symmetry.space_group_name_H-M   'P 1'
#
loop_
_entity.id
_entity.type
_entity.pdbx_description
1 polymer ?
#
loop_
_entity_poly.entity_id
_entity_poly.type
_entity_poly.pdbx_seq_one_letter_code
_entity_poly.pdbx_strand_id
1 'polypeptide(L)'
;MGAAAAGPTTSQTPPWPRLSVENIPINGALGGKGTTDALADYQRRQRARIRGPWSCSLLTLATSACAIILLATIVRSFLTLQLDPKGCAMSYMMPAFARFSDFDTEHTRFASKYSLYLYREGGVDEDTRVKGIPVIFIPGNAGSYKQVRPIAAEAAHYFHDVLRLDESAVGNGKRPLDFFTVDFNEELTAFHGQTMLDQAEYLNEAVAYVLALYHNPQRSLREPGLPEPKSVIILGHSMGGVVARAMLRMPNYQENTVNTIITLSAPHARAAISFDADMVAAYNDMNTFWRESYSALSPAKNPLADVTLVSVAGGGLDTMIPSEYSSLTSLVPNTHGFTVFTSAIPCVWTGMDHLAIMWCDQFRKALVKAIFDVADVRRPSQTLPQSQRIKALRKRLLTGMESVVQKAALEDEPTTFLTLEHTSTAVMPHGQRLVLRSFGESGRTKAHLMPIPAQPVAEDGKFSLMTNKALDASINNDSIITLLCSVFPPSGFSGPTFAINMDVALGSSGSTRLACKNAASDASYLPASTTESQNAFDDAPPFSYLQYEMSDLHDYQFIAVIDQSPEPTPGWLIAEFSTEADSTITISRGHHQLLLNGLRRKLPADRPLMTELKIPEVHSTLFAYNLRVDRCKCGSKQDEMFAPLLRQYIQEPYESKYFVNTKGGKINVHGLSPYMPPPLSGKLPTEGLSLQLWTDPTCNSTVKISLSVDVVGSAGKLVMRYRTVLAAFPLLVVAVVLRKQFKIYDTTGVFMSFSHSMDQCIRTSLPAIFTALTFLAIALSKATQGPWTRKWFSKSTGTSEEAIDFTVNDFMLGTSDPFFWFLVPTFGLISVGVCITGNYFVLIVTRIFAFLHGFIRSWIVRADDARKVHPAFATTSSHQRIVTTGVLLLMVITIVPYQFAYIVLCIVQIATCVRALRVTLDSESSQSYNFYNYVHSMLVLMLWILPINMPVLVVWIHNLAVHWLTPFSTHHNLLSVVPYILLVEAMSTGNMLPRVTSRMRYITNVLTFSFALYAAVYGVTYAYRLHHLANGLCAWLFVIHLSAGPLSLAKVGQYFPASSKARTRAEVEGRCVKKRP
;
A
#
# COMPACT_ATOMS: atom_id res chain seq x y z
N MET A 1 24.41 -43.69 -39.35
CA MET A 1 23.35 -43.84 -40.37
C MET A 1 22.92 -42.42 -40.73
N GLY A 2 23.22 -41.80 -41.88
CA GLY A 2 23.51 -42.29 -43.23
C GLY A 2 22.49 -41.64 -44.18
N ALA A 3 22.96 -40.77 -45.09
CA ALA A 3 22.27 -40.00 -46.17
C ALA A 3 21.58 -38.68 -45.74
N ALA A 4 22.07 -37.48 -46.10
CA ALA A 4 22.23 -36.80 -47.42
C ALA A 4 20.91 -36.41 -48.11
N ALA A 5 20.72 -35.32 -48.85
CA ALA A 5 21.25 -33.96 -48.97
C ALA A 5 20.38 -33.28 -50.06
N ALA A 6 19.86 -32.05 -49.85
CA ALA A 6 19.55 -31.05 -50.89
C ALA A 6 18.86 -29.79 -50.33
N GLY A 7 19.37 -28.62 -50.67
CA GLY A 7 18.64 -27.34 -50.76
C GLY A 7 19.03 -26.64 -52.07
N PRO A 8 18.65 -25.37 -52.34
CA PRO A 8 17.59 -24.56 -51.75
C PRO A 8 16.66 -23.92 -52.82
N THR A 9 15.40 -23.62 -52.48
CA THR A 9 14.58 -22.69 -53.27
C THR A 9 13.84 -21.70 -52.37
N THR A 10 14.06 -20.43 -52.66
CA THR A 10 13.51 -19.21 -52.08
C THR A 10 12.00 -19.28 -51.76
N SER A 11 11.63 -19.23 -50.48
CA SER A 11 10.24 -19.03 -50.05
C SER A 11 9.95 -17.54 -49.86
N GLN A 12 9.18 -16.99 -50.78
CA GLN A 12 8.53 -15.69 -50.67
C GLN A 12 7.53 -15.68 -49.51
N THR A 13 7.42 -14.51 -48.90
CA THR A 13 6.49 -14.12 -47.83
C THR A 13 5.02 -14.37 -48.22
N PRO A 14 4.15 -14.80 -47.29
CA PRO A 14 2.73 -14.95 -47.58
C PRO A 14 2.03 -13.59 -47.65
N PRO A 15 1.22 -13.30 -48.67
CA PRO A 15 0.36 -12.12 -48.69
C PRO A 15 -0.86 -12.32 -47.78
N TRP A 16 -1.16 -11.30 -47.00
CA TRP A 16 -2.35 -11.19 -46.15
C TRP A 16 -3.66 -11.37 -46.96
N PRO A 17 -4.73 -11.92 -46.35
CA PRO A 17 -5.96 -12.24 -47.05
C PRO A 17 -6.66 -10.97 -47.53
N ARG A 18 -6.92 -10.90 -48.85
CA ARG A 18 -7.88 -9.97 -49.44
C ARG A 18 -9.28 -10.39 -48.99
N LEU A 19 -10.03 -9.44 -48.44
CA LEU A 19 -11.47 -9.58 -48.22
C LEU A 19 -12.15 -9.93 -49.54
N SER A 20 -12.74 -11.12 -49.57
CA SER A 20 -13.65 -11.60 -50.61
C SER A 20 -14.88 -10.71 -50.70
N VAL A 21 -15.09 -10.14 -51.89
CA VAL A 21 -16.37 -9.53 -52.27
C VAL A 21 -17.28 -10.68 -52.68
N GLU A 22 -18.37 -10.90 -51.93
CA GLU A 22 -19.41 -11.87 -52.26
C GLU A 22 -20.08 -11.55 -53.60
N ASN A 23 -20.40 -12.62 -54.32
CA ASN A 23 -20.99 -12.68 -55.65
C ASN A 23 -22.36 -11.98 -55.74
N ILE A 24 -22.56 -11.19 -56.80
CA ILE A 24 -23.88 -10.81 -57.33
C ILE A 24 -23.97 -11.41 -58.74
N PRO A 25 -25.06 -12.11 -59.11
CA PRO A 25 -25.19 -12.73 -60.42
C PRO A 25 -25.38 -11.66 -61.50
N ILE A 26 -24.54 -11.70 -62.52
CA ILE A 26 -24.65 -10.86 -63.72
C ILE A 26 -25.55 -11.59 -64.72
N ASN A 27 -26.72 -11.03 -65.00
CA ASN A 27 -27.43 -11.25 -66.26
C ASN A 27 -28.14 -9.95 -66.66
N GLY A 28 -27.94 -9.51 -67.91
CA GLY A 28 -28.68 -8.43 -68.54
C GLY A 28 -27.84 -7.21 -68.89
N ALA A 29 -27.33 -7.18 -70.11
CA ALA A 29 -26.71 -6.02 -70.73
C ALA A 29 -27.74 -4.89 -70.94
N LEU A 30 -27.41 -3.66 -70.51
CA LEU A 30 -27.74 -2.35 -71.11
C LEU A 30 -27.42 -1.21 -70.10
N GLY A 31 -26.55 -0.26 -70.48
CA GLY A 31 -26.45 1.06 -69.84
C GLY A 31 -25.24 1.33 -68.93
N GLY A 32 -24.11 1.75 -69.53
CA GLY A 32 -22.87 2.17 -68.84
C GLY A 32 -22.94 3.50 -68.06
N LYS A 33 -24.04 3.82 -67.39
CA LYS A 33 -24.16 4.96 -66.46
C LYS A 33 -24.75 4.59 -65.08
N GLY A 34 -25.47 3.48 -64.95
CA GLY A 34 -26.12 3.10 -63.68
C GLY A 34 -25.22 2.39 -62.65
N THR A 35 -24.18 1.70 -63.09
CA THR A 35 -23.27 0.93 -62.21
C THR A 35 -22.23 1.80 -61.51
N THR A 36 -21.81 2.90 -62.12
CA THR A 36 -20.94 3.91 -61.50
C THR A 36 -21.64 4.69 -60.40
N ASP A 37 -22.92 5.01 -60.60
CA ASP A 37 -23.73 5.72 -59.60
C ASP A 37 -24.07 4.84 -58.40
N ALA A 38 -24.39 3.55 -58.62
CA ALA A 38 -24.61 2.60 -57.53
C ALA A 38 -23.34 2.36 -56.69
N LEU A 39 -22.16 2.28 -57.32
CA LEU A 39 -20.88 2.15 -56.62
C LEU A 39 -20.50 3.46 -55.89
N ALA A 40 -20.75 4.62 -56.50
CA ALA A 40 -20.53 5.92 -55.88
C ALA A 40 -21.47 6.16 -54.68
N ASP A 41 -22.73 5.74 -54.77
CA ASP A 41 -23.70 5.81 -53.68
C ASP A 41 -23.37 4.82 -52.56
N TYR A 42 -22.92 3.62 -52.89
CA TYR A 42 -22.41 2.66 -51.90
C TYR A 42 -21.20 3.25 -51.15
N GLN A 43 -20.23 3.83 -51.87
CA GLN A 43 -19.07 4.51 -51.27
C GLN A 43 -19.48 5.73 -50.45
N ARG A 44 -20.50 6.50 -50.88
CA ARG A 44 -21.02 7.67 -50.15
C ARG A 44 -21.73 7.26 -48.86
N ARG A 45 -22.56 6.20 -48.89
CA ARG A 45 -23.21 5.61 -47.70
C ARG A 45 -22.19 5.00 -46.74
N GLN A 46 -21.17 4.33 -47.27
CA GLN A 46 -20.08 3.76 -46.46
C GLN A 46 -19.26 4.87 -45.78
N ARG A 47 -18.95 5.96 -46.48
CA ARG A 47 -18.30 7.15 -45.90
C ARG A 47 -19.17 7.84 -44.85
N ALA A 48 -20.49 7.93 -45.06
CA ALA A 48 -21.43 8.48 -44.08
C ALA A 48 -21.49 7.61 -42.80
N ARG A 49 -21.50 6.28 -42.93
CA ARG A 49 -21.47 5.35 -41.78
C ARG A 49 -20.20 5.49 -40.94
N ILE A 50 -19.04 5.68 -41.58
CA ILE A 50 -17.73 5.83 -40.90
C ILE A 50 -17.63 7.17 -40.13
N ARG A 51 -18.43 8.17 -40.51
CA ARG A 51 -18.44 9.52 -39.91
C ARG A 51 -19.40 9.67 -38.73
N GLY A 52 -20.41 8.81 -38.61
CA GLY A 52 -21.41 8.87 -37.56
C GLY A 52 -20.79 8.75 -36.16
N PRO A 53 -20.96 9.74 -35.26
CA PRO A 53 -20.40 9.68 -33.91
C PRO A 53 -21.12 8.68 -32.99
N TRP A 54 -22.38 8.35 -33.33
CA TRP A 54 -23.25 7.44 -32.57
C TRP A 54 -23.26 5.99 -33.09
N SER A 55 -22.26 5.60 -33.87
CA SER A 55 -22.16 4.18 -34.30
C SER A 55 -22.00 3.29 -33.07
N CYS A 56 -22.87 2.29 -32.95
CA CYS A 56 -22.84 1.31 -31.86
C CYS A 56 -23.16 -0.06 -32.47
N SER A 57 -22.16 -0.94 -32.53
CA SER A 57 -22.37 -2.32 -32.98
C SER A 57 -22.90 -3.19 -31.83
N LEU A 58 -23.50 -4.33 -32.17
CA LEU A 58 -23.90 -5.32 -31.16
C LEU A 58 -22.70 -5.77 -30.31
N LEU A 59 -21.51 -5.88 -30.93
CA LEU A 59 -20.28 -6.24 -30.24
C LEU A 59 -19.84 -5.17 -29.25
N THR A 60 -19.93 -3.88 -29.61
CA THR A 60 -19.61 -2.78 -28.67
C THR A 60 -20.59 -2.74 -27.49
N LEU A 61 -21.87 -3.00 -27.73
CA LEU A 61 -22.88 -3.11 -26.67
C LEU A 61 -22.59 -4.29 -25.74
N ALA A 62 -22.35 -5.48 -26.30
CA ALA A 62 -22.04 -6.68 -25.53
C ALA A 62 -20.76 -6.52 -24.70
N THR A 63 -19.70 -5.95 -25.30
CA THR A 63 -18.43 -5.66 -24.62
C THR A 63 -18.63 -4.69 -23.46
N SER A 64 -19.41 -3.61 -23.68
CA SER A 64 -19.69 -2.61 -22.65
C SER A 64 -20.53 -3.19 -21.52
N ALA A 65 -21.57 -3.96 -21.84
CA ALA A 65 -22.41 -4.62 -20.86
C ALA A 65 -21.60 -5.62 -20.00
N CYS A 66 -20.76 -6.44 -20.63
CA CYS A 66 -19.88 -7.36 -19.91
C CYS A 66 -18.90 -6.63 -19.00
N ALA A 67 -18.26 -5.56 -19.49
CA ALA A 67 -17.36 -4.73 -18.70
C ALA A 67 -18.06 -4.06 -17.50
N ILE A 68 -19.28 -3.54 -17.69
CA ILE A 68 -20.08 -2.93 -16.62
C ILE A 68 -20.48 -3.97 -15.58
N ILE A 69 -20.96 -5.15 -15.99
CA ILE A 69 -21.30 -6.23 -15.06
C ILE A 69 -20.07 -6.64 -14.26
N LEU A 70 -18.93 -6.84 -14.91
CA LEU A 70 -17.69 -7.20 -14.26
C LEU A 70 -17.23 -6.11 -13.26
N LEU A 71 -17.20 -4.85 -13.68
CA LEU A 71 -16.85 -3.74 -12.80
C LEU A 71 -17.83 -3.62 -11.61
N ALA A 72 -19.12 -3.77 -11.84
CA ALA A 72 -20.14 -3.76 -10.80
C ALA A 72 -19.97 -4.93 -9.82
N THR A 73 -19.61 -6.13 -10.30
CA THR A 73 -19.31 -7.27 -9.42
C THR A 73 -18.07 -7.03 -8.56
N ILE A 74 -17.01 -6.44 -9.13
CA ILE A 74 -15.79 -6.08 -8.40
C ILE A 74 -16.11 -5.03 -7.32
N VAL A 75 -16.81 -3.96 -7.68
CA VAL A 75 -17.18 -2.89 -6.74
C VAL A 75 -18.13 -3.40 -5.66
N ARG A 76 -19.14 -4.20 -6.02
CA ARG A 76 -20.03 -4.84 -5.03
C ARG A 76 -19.25 -5.76 -4.10
N SER A 77 -18.34 -6.57 -4.63
CA SER A 77 -17.50 -7.42 -3.78
C SER A 77 -16.67 -6.59 -2.81
N PHE A 78 -16.06 -5.51 -3.27
CA PHE A 78 -15.25 -4.63 -2.42
C PHE A 78 -16.07 -3.98 -1.30
N LEU A 79 -17.30 -3.57 -1.59
CA LEU A 79 -18.17 -2.88 -0.64
C LEU A 79 -18.97 -3.79 0.30
N THR A 80 -19.13 -5.09 -0.02
CA THR A 80 -20.08 -5.97 0.70
C THR A 80 -19.55 -7.35 1.07
N LEU A 81 -18.52 -7.86 0.40
CA LEU A 81 -18.00 -9.21 0.62
C LEU A 81 -16.63 -9.17 1.31
N GLN A 82 -16.29 -10.22 2.06
CA GLN A 82 -14.96 -10.38 2.67
C GLN A 82 -14.48 -9.17 3.52
N LEU A 83 -15.44 -8.48 4.14
CA LEU A 83 -15.22 -7.40 5.10
C LEU A 83 -14.97 -7.96 6.50
N ASP A 84 -13.98 -7.40 7.19
CA ASP A 84 -13.71 -7.70 8.58
C ASP A 84 -14.75 -7.00 9.48
N PRO A 85 -15.09 -7.56 10.66
CA PRO A 85 -15.98 -6.91 11.62
C PRO A 85 -15.33 -5.65 12.22
N LYS A 86 -16.14 -4.63 12.51
CA LYS A 86 -15.68 -3.37 13.12
C LYS A 86 -15.86 -3.45 14.65
N GLY A 87 -14.76 -3.47 15.40
CA GLY A 87 -14.79 -3.61 16.86
C GLY A 87 -14.32 -2.40 17.66
N CYS A 88 -13.96 -1.29 17.02
CA CYS A 88 -13.37 -0.13 17.71
C CYS A 88 -14.38 0.55 18.65
N ALA A 89 -14.07 0.56 19.94
CA ALA A 89 -14.82 1.36 20.92
C ALA A 89 -14.40 2.84 20.86
N MET A 90 -15.35 3.72 21.15
CA MET A 90 -15.12 5.17 21.15
C MET A 90 -14.30 5.59 22.37
N SER A 91 -13.36 6.51 22.15
CA SER A 91 -12.57 7.16 23.20
C SER A 91 -13.11 8.56 23.54
N TYR A 92 -12.96 8.99 24.80
CA TYR A 92 -13.34 10.33 25.27
C TYR A 92 -12.13 11.06 25.87
N MET A 93 -12.09 12.39 25.75
CA MET A 93 -10.98 13.23 26.20
C MET A 93 -11.41 14.71 26.30
N MET A 94 -10.63 15.50 27.04
CA MET A 94 -10.76 16.94 27.24
C MET A 94 -9.47 17.64 26.77
N PRO A 95 -9.26 17.79 25.46
CA PRO A 95 -7.98 18.20 24.90
C PRO A 95 -7.75 19.71 25.03
N ALA A 96 -6.56 20.10 25.48
CA ALA A 96 -6.03 21.46 25.43
C ALA A 96 -4.74 21.48 24.59
N PHE A 97 -4.57 22.52 23.78
CA PHE A 97 -3.39 22.68 22.92
C PHE A 97 -2.73 24.02 23.21
N ALA A 98 -1.49 23.99 23.70
CA ALA A 98 -0.67 25.19 23.90
C ALA A 98 0.21 25.41 22.67
N ARG A 99 0.04 26.56 21.99
CA ARG A 99 0.84 26.93 20.81
C ARG A 99 2.18 27.51 21.24
N PHE A 100 3.27 27.11 20.59
CA PHE A 100 4.57 27.78 20.73
C PHE A 100 4.70 28.92 19.72
N SER A 101 4.38 30.14 20.14
CA SER A 101 4.58 31.35 19.33
C SER A 101 6.05 31.70 19.11
N ASP A 102 6.92 31.29 20.04
CA ASP A 102 8.35 31.63 20.02
C ASP A 102 9.12 30.75 19.02
N PHE A 103 8.51 29.68 18.49
CA PHE A 103 9.07 28.90 17.39
C PHE A 103 8.74 29.60 16.06
N ASP A 104 9.43 30.71 15.83
CA ASP A 104 9.15 31.68 14.79
C ASP A 104 10.18 31.62 13.64
N THR A 105 10.21 32.68 12.81
CA THR A 105 11.08 32.78 11.64
C THR A 105 12.57 32.81 11.96
N GLU A 106 12.97 33.05 13.23
CA GLU A 106 14.37 32.94 13.66
C GLU A 106 14.84 31.47 13.66
N HIS A 107 13.90 30.54 13.88
CA HIS A 107 14.19 29.12 13.98
C HIS A 107 13.98 28.39 12.65
N THR A 108 12.91 28.73 11.91
CA THR A 108 12.58 28.04 10.67
C THR A 108 11.89 28.95 9.66
N ARG A 109 12.28 28.80 8.39
CA ARG A 109 11.64 29.50 7.27
C ARG A 109 10.16 29.15 7.09
N PHE A 110 9.69 28.04 7.68
CA PHE A 110 8.29 27.62 7.60
C PHE A 110 7.44 28.08 8.78
N ALA A 111 7.94 28.94 9.68
CA ALA A 111 7.19 29.33 10.88
C ALA A 111 5.90 30.10 10.60
N SER A 112 5.80 30.79 9.46
CA SER A 112 4.55 31.43 9.02
C SER A 112 3.59 30.45 8.33
N LYS A 113 4.08 29.26 7.97
CA LYS A 113 3.30 28.19 7.35
C LYS A 113 2.83 27.18 8.39
N TYR A 114 3.74 26.56 9.15
CA TYR A 114 3.41 25.50 10.09
C TYR A 114 3.45 25.99 11.53
N SER A 115 2.84 25.24 12.44
CA SER A 115 2.82 25.60 13.86
C SER A 115 3.02 24.38 14.76
N LEU A 116 3.73 24.59 15.86
CA LEU A 116 4.01 23.57 16.87
C LEU A 116 3.11 23.78 18.10
N TYR A 117 2.53 22.68 18.59
CA TYR A 117 1.66 22.67 19.75
C TYR A 117 2.12 21.62 20.77
N LEU A 118 1.88 21.89 22.05
CA LEU A 118 1.94 20.92 23.14
C LEU A 118 0.54 20.51 23.56
N TYR A 119 0.30 19.21 23.61
CA TYR A 119 -0.95 18.65 24.12
C TYR A 119 -0.98 18.62 25.65
N ARG A 120 -2.14 18.97 26.20
CA ARG A 120 -2.47 18.91 27.62
C ARG A 120 -3.88 18.36 27.82
N GLU A 121 -4.07 17.59 28.88
CA GLU A 121 -5.34 16.93 29.18
C GLU A 121 -6.02 17.68 30.33
N GLY A 122 -7.20 18.24 30.06
CA GLY A 122 -7.95 19.00 31.05
C GLY A 122 -8.27 18.18 32.29
N GLY A 123 -8.14 18.77 33.48
CA GLY A 123 -8.35 18.06 34.75
C GLY A 123 -7.28 17.03 35.14
N VAL A 124 -6.26 16.79 34.30
CA VAL A 124 -5.14 15.87 34.58
C VAL A 124 -3.79 16.59 34.55
N ASP A 125 -3.51 17.29 33.45
CA ASP A 125 -2.26 18.01 33.23
C ASP A 125 -2.50 19.29 32.42
N GLU A 126 -2.51 20.43 33.10
CA GLU A 126 -2.80 21.75 32.52
C GLU A 126 -1.56 22.67 32.42
N ASP A 127 -0.44 22.31 33.06
CA ASP A 127 0.77 23.15 33.04
C ASP A 127 1.45 23.07 31.67
N THR A 128 1.70 24.22 31.05
CA THR A 128 2.28 24.31 29.71
C THR A 128 3.80 24.15 29.66
N ARG A 129 4.46 23.99 30.82
CA ARG A 129 5.90 23.69 30.91
C ARG A 129 6.18 22.21 30.61
N VAL A 130 7.38 21.95 30.11
CA VAL A 130 7.85 20.60 29.77
C VAL A 130 8.40 19.91 31.03
N LYS A 131 7.99 18.67 31.27
CA LYS A 131 8.30 17.95 32.52
C LYS A 131 8.60 16.47 32.31
N GLY A 132 8.27 15.95 31.14
CA GLY A 132 8.23 14.54 30.83
C GLY A 132 9.26 14.13 29.79
N ILE A 133 8.90 13.07 29.07
CA ILE A 133 9.66 12.52 27.94
C ILE A 133 9.06 13.08 26.65
N PRO A 134 9.87 13.68 25.76
CA PRO A 134 9.35 14.31 24.54
C PRO A 134 8.88 13.26 23.51
N VAL A 135 7.64 13.42 23.06
CA VAL A 135 7.04 12.65 21.97
C VAL A 135 6.54 13.62 20.91
N ILE A 136 6.92 13.44 19.64
CA ILE A 136 6.42 14.26 18.54
C ILE A 136 5.44 13.44 17.70
N PHE A 137 4.21 13.94 17.58
CA PHE A 137 3.22 13.43 16.67
C PHE A 137 3.26 14.15 15.32
N ILE A 138 3.25 13.37 14.25
CA ILE A 138 3.24 13.84 12.86
C ILE A 138 1.94 13.38 12.19
N PRO A 139 1.04 14.31 11.82
CA PRO A 139 -0.23 13.95 11.19
C PRO A 139 -0.04 13.45 9.75
N GLY A 140 -1.10 12.83 9.23
CA GLY A 140 -1.15 12.29 7.87
C GLY A 140 -1.52 13.31 6.78
N ASN A 141 -1.76 12.79 5.57
CA ASN A 141 -2.27 13.56 4.44
C ASN A 141 -3.64 14.18 4.76
N ALA A 142 -3.79 15.50 4.58
CA ALA A 142 -4.96 16.26 5.02
C ALA A 142 -5.32 16.04 6.51
N GLY A 143 -4.31 15.71 7.33
CA GLY A 143 -4.46 15.44 8.74
C GLY A 143 -4.27 16.70 9.58
N SER A 144 -5.08 16.83 10.63
CA SER A 144 -4.92 17.88 11.64
C SER A 144 -4.01 17.40 12.78
N TYR A 145 -3.24 18.32 13.36
CA TYR A 145 -2.50 18.12 14.61
C TYR A 145 -3.36 17.57 15.76
N LYS A 146 -4.69 17.77 15.69
CA LYS A 146 -5.66 17.28 16.67
C LYS A 146 -5.87 15.77 16.64
N GLN A 147 -5.41 15.06 15.60
CA GLN A 147 -5.57 13.60 15.49
C GLN A 147 -4.94 12.83 16.67
N VAL A 148 -3.90 13.39 17.30
CA VAL A 148 -3.20 12.77 18.44
C VAL A 148 -4.03 12.70 19.72
N ARG A 149 -5.10 13.51 19.83
CA ARG A 149 -5.87 13.70 21.07
C ARG A 149 -6.19 12.40 21.83
N PRO A 150 -6.63 11.28 21.22
CA PRO A 150 -7.04 10.11 22.00
C PRO A 150 -5.86 9.37 22.63
N ILE A 151 -4.73 9.37 21.91
CA ILE A 151 -3.49 8.71 22.34
C ILE A 151 -2.81 9.55 23.42
N ALA A 152 -2.73 10.87 23.22
CA ALA A 152 -2.13 11.78 24.19
C ALA A 152 -2.96 11.85 25.49
N ALA A 153 -4.29 11.86 25.39
CA ALA A 153 -5.19 11.73 26.54
C ALA A 153 -4.96 10.43 27.30
N GLU A 154 -4.88 9.29 26.60
CA GLU A 154 -4.59 8.00 27.24
C GLU A 154 -3.25 8.01 27.98
N ALA A 155 -2.22 8.62 27.39
CA ALA A 155 -0.92 8.72 28.02
C ALA A 155 -0.92 9.55 29.30
N ALA A 156 -1.67 10.66 29.31
CA ALA A 156 -1.84 11.50 30.49
C ALA A 156 -2.58 10.74 31.60
N HIS A 157 -3.72 10.13 31.28
CA HIS A 157 -4.52 9.33 32.22
C HIS A 157 -3.76 8.12 32.75
N TYR A 158 -3.13 7.32 31.89
CA TYR A 158 -2.40 6.12 32.31
C TYR A 158 -1.22 6.45 33.23
N PHE A 159 -0.52 7.56 32.98
CA PHE A 159 0.51 8.01 33.92
C PHE A 159 -0.09 8.48 35.25
N HIS A 160 -1.12 9.34 35.20
CA HIS A 160 -1.73 9.94 36.38
C HIS A 160 -2.39 8.90 37.30
N ASP A 161 -3.17 7.99 36.72
CA ASP A 161 -4.04 7.06 37.44
C ASP A 161 -3.34 5.74 37.79
N VAL A 162 -2.28 5.35 37.06
CA VAL A 162 -1.60 4.06 37.24
C VAL A 162 -0.12 4.23 37.57
N LEU A 163 0.69 4.77 36.64
CA LEU A 163 2.16 4.72 36.79
C LEU A 163 2.71 5.62 37.90
N ARG A 164 2.06 6.76 38.17
CA ARG A 164 2.48 7.67 39.24
C ARG A 164 2.34 7.04 40.62
N LEU A 165 1.38 6.14 40.81
CA LEU A 165 1.12 5.44 42.06
C LEU A 165 2.03 4.22 42.26
N ASP A 166 2.66 3.74 41.18
CA ASP A 166 3.60 2.62 41.22
C ASP A 166 5.03 3.12 41.44
N GLU A 167 5.52 3.01 42.68
CA GLU A 167 6.88 3.40 43.05
C GLU A 167 7.96 2.70 42.21
N SER A 168 7.72 1.45 41.80
CA SER A 168 8.66 0.69 40.99
C SER A 168 8.73 1.24 39.56
N ALA A 169 7.60 1.64 38.97
CA ALA A 169 7.56 2.29 37.67
C ALA A 169 8.26 3.65 37.71
N VAL A 170 7.99 4.46 38.73
CA VAL A 170 8.64 5.77 38.93
C VAL A 170 10.15 5.60 39.14
N GLY A 171 10.58 4.61 39.93
CA GLY A 171 11.99 4.25 40.15
C GLY A 171 12.69 3.71 38.90
N ASN A 172 11.94 3.06 38.02
CA ASN A 172 12.39 2.63 36.69
C ASN A 172 12.39 3.75 35.64
N GLY A 173 12.26 5.00 36.06
CA GLY A 173 12.41 6.17 35.20
C GLY A 173 11.18 6.51 34.35
N LYS A 174 9.99 5.99 34.69
CA LYS A 174 8.75 6.37 34.01
C LYS A 174 8.31 7.76 34.48
N ARG A 175 8.00 8.65 33.54
CA ARG A 175 7.53 10.04 33.74
C ARG A 175 6.46 10.37 32.71
N PRO A 176 5.66 11.46 32.87
CA PRO A 176 4.65 11.84 31.88
C PRO A 176 5.24 11.94 30.47
N LEU A 177 4.42 11.74 29.44
CA LEU A 177 4.83 11.95 28.05
C LEU A 177 4.40 13.35 27.61
N ASP A 178 5.36 14.16 27.17
CA ASP A 178 5.09 15.48 26.60
C ASP A 178 4.84 15.34 25.10
N PHE A 179 3.56 15.24 24.72
CA PHE A 179 3.13 15.13 23.34
C PHE A 179 3.14 16.49 22.62
N PHE A 180 4.15 16.69 21.80
CA PHE A 180 4.18 17.75 20.81
C PHE A 180 3.46 17.29 19.54
N THR A 181 2.74 18.18 18.89
CA THR A 181 2.02 17.92 17.65
C THR A 181 2.15 19.09 16.71
N VAL A 182 2.22 18.80 15.41
CA VAL A 182 2.49 19.81 14.38
C VAL A 182 1.27 20.02 13.50
N ASP A 183 0.94 21.29 13.29
CA ASP A 183 -0.08 21.72 12.32
C ASP A 183 0.57 22.04 10.98
N PHE A 184 0.31 21.18 9.99
CA PHE A 184 0.70 21.41 8.60
C PHE A 184 -0.40 22.09 7.76
N ASN A 185 -1.42 22.68 8.40
CA ASN A 185 -2.62 23.21 7.75
C ASN A 185 -3.31 22.20 6.83
N GLU A 186 -3.37 20.93 7.25
CA GLU A 186 -4.04 19.85 6.51
C GLU A 186 -3.54 19.72 5.06
N GLU A 187 -2.22 19.88 4.86
CA GLU A 187 -1.62 19.74 3.54
C GLU A 187 -1.79 18.35 2.93
N LEU A 188 -1.89 18.35 1.60
CA LEU A 188 -2.13 17.20 0.76
C LEU A 188 -0.84 16.43 0.42
N THR A 189 -0.07 16.05 1.46
CA THR A 189 1.26 15.43 1.36
C THR A 189 1.31 14.19 0.47
N ALA A 190 0.22 13.42 0.34
CA ALA A 190 0.19 12.20 -0.48
C ALA A 190 0.27 12.47 -2.00
N PHE A 191 0.05 13.71 -2.43
CA PHE A 191 -0.06 14.08 -3.84
C PHE A 191 1.15 14.86 -4.37
N HIS A 192 2.09 15.27 -3.51
CA HIS A 192 3.21 16.12 -3.89
C HIS A 192 4.48 15.86 -3.07
N GLY A 193 5.57 15.47 -3.73
CA GLY A 193 6.81 15.05 -3.08
C GLY A 193 7.54 16.16 -2.33
N GLN A 194 7.62 17.37 -2.88
CA GLN A 194 8.31 18.48 -2.22
C GLN A 194 7.65 18.88 -0.90
N THR A 195 6.31 18.82 -0.81
CA THR A 195 5.57 19.10 0.42
C THR A 195 6.00 18.17 1.57
N MET A 196 6.23 16.89 1.26
CA MET A 196 6.73 15.92 2.24
C MET A 196 8.13 16.27 2.73
N LEU A 197 9.01 16.74 1.84
CA LEU A 197 10.37 17.17 2.21
C LEU A 197 10.37 18.45 3.04
N ASP A 198 9.50 19.41 2.70
CA ASP A 198 9.32 20.66 3.47
C ASP A 198 8.84 20.35 4.91
N GLN A 199 7.91 19.40 5.06
CA GLN A 199 7.44 18.94 6.38
C GLN A 199 8.58 18.28 7.18
N ALA A 200 9.42 17.46 6.53
CA ALA A 200 10.57 16.84 7.17
C ALA A 200 11.63 17.86 7.62
N GLU A 201 11.90 18.89 6.80
CA GLU A 201 12.82 19.98 7.15
C GLU A 201 12.32 20.75 8.38
N TYR A 202 11.05 21.15 8.40
CA TYR A 202 10.44 21.84 9.55
C TYR A 202 10.51 21.00 10.83
N LEU A 203 10.24 19.70 10.74
CA LEU A 203 10.24 18.81 11.89
C LEU A 203 11.62 18.64 12.51
N ASN A 204 12.70 18.64 11.72
CA ASN A 204 14.06 18.60 12.26
C ASN A 204 14.37 19.86 13.09
N GLU A 205 13.96 21.05 12.62
CA GLU A 205 14.08 22.28 13.41
C GLU A 205 13.18 22.23 14.66
N ALA A 206 11.98 21.65 14.54
CA ALA A 206 11.08 21.48 15.68
C ALA A 206 11.66 20.54 16.75
N VAL A 207 12.34 19.46 16.34
CA VAL A 207 13.05 18.56 17.26
C VAL A 207 14.14 19.33 18.02
N ALA A 208 14.97 20.10 17.31
CA ALA A 208 16.01 20.91 17.93
C ALA A 208 15.43 21.92 18.94
N TYR A 209 14.35 22.61 18.56
CA TYR A 209 13.63 23.54 19.44
C TYR A 209 13.05 22.84 20.68
N VAL A 210 12.37 21.70 20.50
CA VAL A 210 11.78 20.92 21.60
C VAL A 210 12.86 20.49 22.60
N LEU A 211 13.99 19.98 22.13
CA LEU A 211 15.10 19.60 23.00
C LEU A 211 15.67 20.80 23.75
N ALA A 212 15.77 21.98 23.11
CA ALA A 212 16.21 23.21 23.76
C ALA A 212 15.27 23.68 24.89
N LEU A 213 13.96 23.44 24.79
CA LEU A 213 13.01 23.79 25.86
C LEU A 213 13.35 23.12 27.21
N TYR A 214 13.87 21.90 27.17
CA TYR A 214 14.23 21.15 28.37
C TYR A 214 15.48 21.68 29.08
N HIS A 215 16.32 22.45 28.39
CA HIS A 215 17.51 23.08 28.97
C HIS A 215 17.17 24.42 29.65
N ASN A 216 15.97 24.96 29.43
CA ASN A 216 15.55 26.26 29.97
C ASN A 216 14.76 26.09 31.29
N PRO A 217 15.29 26.54 32.45
CA PRO A 217 14.64 26.39 33.74
C PRO A 217 13.27 27.08 33.87
N GLN A 218 12.98 28.09 33.04
CA GLN A 218 11.68 28.77 33.03
C GLN A 218 10.61 27.99 32.26
N ARG A 219 11.05 27.14 31.31
CA ARG A 219 10.17 26.34 30.45
C ARG A 219 10.10 24.88 30.91
N SER A 220 11.01 24.41 31.76
CA SER A 220 11.07 23.04 32.25
C SER A 220 10.79 22.91 33.75
N LEU A 221 10.01 21.89 34.12
CA LEU A 221 9.68 21.49 35.49
C LEU A 221 10.27 20.12 35.86
N ARG A 222 11.41 19.75 35.28
CA ARG A 222 12.02 18.44 35.53
C ARG A 222 12.63 18.34 36.93
N GLU A 223 12.61 17.13 37.47
CA GLU A 223 13.23 16.80 38.74
C GLU A 223 14.75 17.03 38.66
N PRO A 224 15.36 17.67 39.69
CA PRO A 224 16.81 17.85 39.76
C PRO A 224 17.55 16.50 39.77
N GLY A 225 18.65 16.40 39.01
CA GLY A 225 19.50 15.21 38.96
C GLY A 225 19.18 14.22 37.84
N LEU A 226 18.10 14.43 37.08
CA LEU A 226 17.83 13.68 35.85
C LEU A 226 18.65 14.22 34.67
N PRO A 227 19.13 13.36 33.75
CA PRO A 227 19.81 13.83 32.55
C PRO A 227 18.86 14.58 31.63
N GLU A 228 19.41 15.56 30.90
CA GLU A 228 18.68 16.31 29.89
C GLU A 228 18.35 15.44 28.67
N PRO A 229 17.14 15.58 28.08
CA PRO A 229 16.77 14.89 26.86
C PRO A 229 17.69 15.24 25.68
N LYS A 230 18.21 14.20 25.02
CA LYS A 230 18.96 14.32 23.75
C LYS A 230 18.18 13.81 22.55
N SER A 231 17.06 13.13 22.76
CA SER A 231 16.28 12.52 21.69
C SER A 231 14.79 12.48 21.98
N VAL A 232 14.00 12.34 20.92
CA VAL A 232 12.54 12.27 20.97
C VAL A 232 12.03 10.92 20.44
N ILE A 233 10.82 10.54 20.88
CA ILE A 233 10.04 9.46 20.27
C ILE A 233 9.13 10.08 19.20
N ILE A 234 9.06 9.47 18.01
CA ILE A 234 8.17 9.94 16.94
C ILE A 234 6.97 8.99 16.80
N LEU A 235 5.77 9.57 16.73
CA LEU A 235 4.53 8.88 16.37
C LEU A 235 3.98 9.47 15.06
N GLY A 236 4.08 8.73 13.96
CA GLY A 236 3.62 9.18 12.64
C GLY A 236 2.36 8.46 12.18
N HIS A 237 1.33 9.20 11.74
CA HIS A 237 0.13 8.61 11.12
C HIS A 237 0.18 8.77 9.60
N SER A 238 -0.14 7.70 8.85
CA SER A 238 -0.23 7.74 7.39
C SER A 238 1.05 8.32 6.76
N MET A 239 0.95 9.35 5.90
CA MET A 239 2.12 10.04 5.33
C MET A 239 3.05 10.65 6.40
N GLY A 240 2.58 10.97 7.61
CA GLY A 240 3.43 11.46 8.70
C GLY A 240 4.50 10.45 9.13
N GLY A 241 4.22 9.15 9.01
CA GLY A 241 5.23 8.09 9.23
C GLY A 241 6.29 8.04 8.13
N VAL A 242 5.96 8.47 6.92
CA VAL A 242 6.89 8.58 5.79
C VAL A 242 7.76 9.83 5.96
N VAL A 243 7.15 10.95 6.36
CA VAL A 243 7.85 12.19 6.72
C VAL A 243 8.86 11.91 7.85
N ALA A 244 8.49 11.16 8.88
CA ALA A 244 9.38 10.76 9.97
C ALA A 244 10.65 10.03 9.48
N ARG A 245 10.53 9.20 8.45
CA ARG A 245 11.68 8.52 7.84
C ARG A 245 12.50 9.43 6.94
N ALA A 246 11.85 10.36 6.24
CA ALA A 246 12.51 11.36 5.41
C ALA A 246 13.39 12.30 6.25
N MET A 247 12.93 12.67 7.47
CA MET A 247 13.68 13.50 8.42
C MET A 247 15.12 13.04 8.59
N LEU A 248 15.36 11.74 8.78
CA LEU A 248 16.69 11.17 9.06
C LEU A 248 17.69 11.31 7.89
N ARG A 249 17.20 11.58 6.68
CA ARG A 249 18.05 11.86 5.52
C ARG A 249 18.19 13.36 5.26
N MET A 250 17.36 14.22 5.82
CA MET A 250 17.45 15.65 5.51
C MET A 250 18.79 16.24 5.99
N PRO A 251 19.38 17.21 5.26
CA PRO A 251 20.67 17.79 5.64
C PRO A 251 20.70 18.49 7.00
N ASN A 252 19.55 18.95 7.50
CA ASN A 252 19.40 19.59 8.81
C ASN A 252 19.11 18.60 9.95
N TYR A 253 19.14 17.29 9.69
CA TYR A 253 18.99 16.28 10.73
C TYR A 253 20.21 16.26 11.65
N GLN A 254 19.96 16.32 12.95
CA GLN A 254 20.99 16.15 13.96
C GLN A 254 21.03 14.69 14.41
N GLU A 255 22.20 14.05 14.31
CA GLU A 255 22.37 12.63 14.65
C GLU A 255 21.94 12.33 16.10
N ASN A 256 21.34 11.16 16.30
CA ASN A 256 20.87 10.65 17.60
C ASN A 256 19.73 11.45 18.25
N THR A 257 19.14 12.43 17.57
CA THR A 257 17.97 13.16 18.11
C THR A 257 16.65 12.39 17.99
N VAL A 258 16.64 11.28 17.25
CA VAL A 258 15.49 10.39 17.09
C VAL A 258 15.97 8.96 17.24
N ASN A 259 15.39 8.20 18.17
CA ASN A 259 15.79 6.80 18.42
C ASN A 259 14.63 5.79 18.28
N THR A 260 13.38 6.26 18.30
CA THR A 260 12.18 5.40 18.25
C THR A 260 11.14 6.06 17.37
N ILE A 261 10.70 5.33 16.35
CA ILE A 261 9.65 5.75 15.42
C ILE A 261 8.56 4.69 15.43
N ILE A 262 7.35 5.08 15.81
CA ILE A 262 6.16 4.25 15.70
C ILE A 262 5.27 4.86 14.63
N THR A 263 4.84 4.05 13.67
CA THR A 263 4.02 4.51 12.55
C THR A 263 2.69 3.77 12.49
N LEU A 264 1.62 4.49 12.18
CA LEU A 264 0.25 3.99 12.13
C LEU A 264 -0.29 4.12 10.69
N SER A 265 -0.56 2.99 10.03
CA SER A 265 -1.03 2.91 8.64
C SER A 265 -0.20 3.73 7.64
N ALA A 266 1.12 3.78 7.82
CA ALA A 266 2.04 4.54 6.95
C ALA A 266 2.49 3.70 5.75
N PRO A 267 2.44 4.20 4.50
CA PRO A 267 2.87 3.46 3.31
C PRO A 267 4.40 3.50 3.15
N HIS A 268 5.14 2.64 3.84
CA HIS A 268 6.61 2.61 3.83
C HIS A 268 7.24 2.05 2.56
N ALA A 269 6.69 0.95 2.04
CA ALA A 269 7.30 0.21 0.94
C ALA A 269 7.22 0.97 -0.39
N ARG A 270 6.12 1.69 -0.61
CA ARG A 270 5.85 2.44 -1.86
C ARG A 270 4.82 3.54 -1.65
N ALA A 271 4.95 4.62 -2.42
CA ALA A 271 3.94 5.68 -2.48
C ALA A 271 2.57 5.13 -2.90
N ALA A 272 1.53 5.58 -2.20
CA ALA A 272 0.15 5.17 -2.47
C ALA A 272 -0.34 5.64 -3.86
N ILE A 273 0.20 6.76 -4.35
CA ILE A 273 -0.13 7.38 -5.65
C ILE A 273 1.18 7.83 -6.31
N SER A 274 1.36 7.53 -7.60
CA SER A 274 2.59 7.81 -8.37
C SER A 274 2.38 8.80 -9.52
N PHE A 275 1.51 9.80 -9.31
CA PHE A 275 1.21 10.85 -10.28
C PHE A 275 2.21 12.01 -10.26
N ASP A 276 3.03 12.11 -9.22
CA ASP A 276 4.09 13.11 -9.08
C ASP A 276 5.48 12.47 -9.19
N ALA A 277 6.37 13.10 -9.95
CA ALA A 277 7.73 12.61 -10.17
C ALA A 277 8.58 12.73 -8.91
N ASP A 278 8.45 13.86 -8.20
CA ASP A 278 9.24 14.19 -7.02
C ASP A 278 8.86 13.23 -5.86
N MET A 279 7.58 12.85 -5.75
CA MET A 279 7.14 11.82 -4.81
C MET A 279 7.84 10.47 -5.03
N VAL A 280 7.88 9.98 -6.27
CA VAL A 280 8.53 8.70 -6.60
C VAL A 280 10.04 8.78 -6.35
N ALA A 281 10.68 9.90 -6.70
CA ALA A 281 12.10 10.12 -6.45
C ALA A 281 12.41 10.13 -4.94
N ALA A 282 11.66 10.88 -4.14
CA ALA A 282 11.86 10.96 -2.69
C ALA A 282 11.70 9.59 -1.99
N TYR A 283 10.74 8.76 -2.42
CA TYR A 283 10.61 7.39 -1.91
C TYR A 283 11.81 6.51 -2.28
N ASN A 284 12.31 6.63 -3.51
CA ASN A 284 13.48 5.86 -3.95
C ASN A 284 14.72 6.26 -3.15
N ASP A 285 14.96 7.56 -2.98
CA ASP A 285 16.11 8.08 -2.22
C ASP A 285 16.04 7.66 -0.75
N MET A 286 14.87 7.84 -0.12
CA MET A 286 14.64 7.41 1.27
C MET A 286 14.80 5.90 1.43
N ASN A 287 14.18 5.08 0.58
CA ASN A 287 14.27 3.63 0.71
C ASN A 287 15.69 3.12 0.45
N THR A 288 16.43 3.76 -0.47
CA THR A 288 17.84 3.42 -0.73
C THR A 288 18.71 3.74 0.48
N PHE A 289 18.57 4.93 1.06
CA PHE A 289 19.29 5.32 2.29
C PHE A 289 19.07 4.33 3.44
N TRP A 290 17.83 3.92 3.69
CA TRP A 290 17.50 2.95 4.75
C TRP A 290 18.11 1.56 4.48
N ARG A 291 18.05 1.08 3.24
CA ARG A 291 18.63 -0.22 2.84
C ARG A 291 20.16 -0.21 2.96
N GLU A 292 20.80 0.83 2.44
CA GLU A 292 22.26 0.97 2.46
C GLU A 292 22.80 1.03 3.89
N SER A 293 22.11 1.75 4.79
CA SER A 293 22.47 1.89 6.21
C SER A 293 22.57 0.54 6.93
N TYR A 294 21.71 -0.43 6.60
CA TYR A 294 21.73 -1.77 7.19
C TYR A 294 22.60 -2.77 6.42
N SER A 295 22.99 -2.45 5.17
CA SER A 295 23.94 -3.26 4.39
C SER A 295 25.41 -2.97 4.70
N ALA A 296 25.70 -1.84 5.34
CA ALA A 296 27.07 -1.42 5.66
C ALA A 296 27.74 -2.39 6.63
N LEU A 297 28.95 -2.84 6.29
CA LEU A 297 29.74 -3.87 7.01
C LEU A 297 30.09 -3.52 8.48
N SER A 298 29.96 -2.26 8.91
CA SER A 298 30.33 -1.83 10.27
C SER A 298 29.17 -1.13 10.99
N PRO A 299 28.66 -1.70 12.10
CA PRO A 299 27.63 -1.06 12.94
C PRO A 299 28.03 0.33 13.45
N ALA A 300 29.32 0.59 13.64
CA ALA A 300 29.84 1.88 14.13
C ALA A 300 29.70 3.03 13.13
N LYS A 301 29.47 2.74 11.84
CA LYS A 301 29.24 3.74 10.79
C LYS A 301 27.78 3.80 10.34
N ASN A 302 26.88 3.06 10.99
CA ASN A 302 25.48 3.03 10.62
C ASN A 302 24.74 4.21 11.28
N PRO A 303 24.23 5.19 10.49
CA PRO A 303 23.48 6.33 11.04
C PRO A 303 22.16 5.93 11.70
N LEU A 304 21.68 4.71 11.43
CA LEU A 304 20.42 4.16 11.97
C LEU A 304 20.64 3.10 13.06
N ALA A 305 21.86 2.99 13.62
CA ALA A 305 22.21 1.94 14.59
C ALA A 305 21.36 2.00 15.88
N ASP A 306 21.01 3.19 16.36
CA ASP A 306 20.13 3.38 17.52
C ASP A 306 18.69 3.72 17.12
N VAL A 307 18.28 3.52 15.86
CA VAL A 307 16.90 3.81 15.43
C VAL A 307 16.07 2.54 15.42
N THR A 308 14.96 2.55 16.16
CA THR A 308 13.93 1.49 16.17
C THR A 308 12.71 1.96 15.39
N LEU A 309 12.26 1.19 14.39
CA LEU A 309 11.06 1.51 13.59
C LEU A 309 10.01 0.41 13.72
N VAL A 310 8.84 0.73 14.28
CA VAL A 310 7.68 -0.17 14.32
C VAL A 310 6.56 0.37 13.45
N SER A 311 5.99 -0.48 12.61
CA SER A 311 4.83 -0.12 11.78
C SER A 311 3.60 -0.92 12.17
N VAL A 312 2.53 -0.22 12.55
CA VAL A 312 1.23 -0.81 12.87
C VAL A 312 0.28 -0.58 11.70
N ALA A 313 -0.28 -1.64 11.14
CA ALA A 313 -1.22 -1.60 10.03
C ALA A 313 -2.66 -1.91 10.50
N GLY A 314 -3.65 -1.16 9.99
CA GLY A 314 -5.07 -1.39 10.30
C GLY A 314 -5.68 -2.66 9.69
N GLY A 315 -5.03 -3.25 8.68
CA GLY A 315 -5.51 -4.44 7.98
C GLY A 315 -6.66 -4.15 7.00
N GLY A 316 -7.52 -5.14 6.77
CA GLY A 316 -8.48 -5.15 5.66
C GLY A 316 -9.57 -4.07 5.68
N LEU A 317 -9.71 -3.34 6.79
CA LEU A 317 -10.64 -2.20 6.93
C LEU A 317 -10.05 -0.88 6.43
N ASP A 318 -8.73 -0.80 6.23
CA ASP A 318 -8.10 0.38 5.62
C ASP A 318 -8.35 0.38 4.11
N THR A 319 -9.29 1.22 3.67
CA THR A 319 -9.64 1.42 2.27
C THR A 319 -8.95 2.63 1.64
N MET A 320 -8.00 3.28 2.33
CA MET A 320 -7.22 4.39 1.79
C MET A 320 -5.88 3.90 1.24
N ILE A 321 -5.23 3.01 1.99
CA ILE A 321 -3.90 2.48 1.68
C ILE A 321 -3.94 0.95 1.77
N PRO A 322 -3.45 0.21 0.76
CA PRO A 322 -3.22 -1.23 0.89
C PRO A 322 -2.30 -1.50 2.08
N SER A 323 -2.74 -2.29 3.06
CA SER A 323 -1.99 -2.50 4.30
C SER A 323 -0.60 -3.10 4.10
N GLU A 324 -0.37 -3.82 3.00
CA GLU A 324 0.95 -4.36 2.67
C GLU A 324 1.98 -3.27 2.40
N TYR A 325 1.55 -2.08 1.96
CA TYR A 325 2.46 -0.96 1.77
C TYR A 325 3.06 -0.46 3.09
N SER A 326 2.44 -0.79 4.24
CA SER A 326 3.00 -0.53 5.58
C SER A 326 4.07 -1.53 6.01
N SER A 327 4.37 -2.55 5.19
CA SER A 327 5.41 -3.51 5.51
C SER A 327 6.81 -2.88 5.51
N LEU A 328 7.61 -3.26 6.52
CA LEU A 328 9.02 -2.90 6.65
C LEU A 328 9.97 -4.00 6.15
N THR A 329 9.46 -5.14 5.70
CA THR A 329 10.26 -6.34 5.37
C THR A 329 11.35 -6.09 4.31
N SER A 330 11.18 -5.11 3.42
CA SER A 330 12.16 -4.73 2.40
C SER A 330 13.08 -3.57 2.79
N LEU A 331 12.99 -3.08 4.05
CA LEU A 331 13.59 -1.81 4.48
C LEU A 331 14.35 -1.92 5.80
N VAL A 332 13.81 -2.66 6.79
CA VAL A 332 14.39 -2.74 8.13
C VAL A 332 14.55 -4.21 8.54
N PRO A 333 15.73 -4.63 9.03
CA PRO A 333 15.91 -5.98 9.54
C PRO A 333 15.10 -6.19 10.83
N ASN A 334 14.73 -7.44 11.12
CA ASN A 334 13.95 -7.79 12.32
C ASN A 334 14.60 -7.24 13.62
N THR A 335 15.92 -7.11 13.68
CA THR A 335 16.65 -6.57 14.84
C THR A 335 16.33 -5.10 15.16
N HIS A 336 15.93 -4.30 14.17
CA HIS A 336 15.69 -2.85 14.33
C HIS A 336 14.22 -2.45 14.11
N GLY A 337 13.39 -3.34 13.60
CA GLY A 337 11.99 -3.02 13.36
C GLY A 337 11.15 -4.22 12.95
N PHE A 338 9.83 -4.02 12.99
CA PHE A 338 8.86 -4.99 12.51
C PHE A 338 7.54 -4.31 12.16
N THR A 339 6.74 -5.01 11.36
CA THR A 339 5.35 -4.63 11.07
C THR A 339 4.41 -5.49 11.89
N VAL A 340 3.29 -4.96 12.34
CA VAL A 340 2.25 -5.70 13.08
C VAL A 340 0.87 -5.19 12.68
N PHE A 341 -0.14 -6.05 12.72
CA PHE A 341 -1.52 -5.67 12.43
C PHE A 341 -2.30 -5.44 13.72
N THR A 342 -3.22 -4.46 13.74
CA THR A 342 -4.05 -4.18 14.93
C THR A 342 -4.86 -5.38 15.40
N SER A 343 -5.23 -6.28 14.49
CA SER A 343 -5.93 -7.53 14.78
C SER A 343 -5.07 -8.58 15.50
N ALA A 344 -3.74 -8.45 15.45
CA ALA A 344 -2.80 -9.33 16.13
C ALA A 344 -2.50 -8.87 17.56
N ILE A 345 -2.67 -7.58 17.86
CA ILE A 345 -2.28 -7.00 19.14
C ILE A 345 -3.19 -7.58 20.26
N PRO A 346 -2.61 -8.13 21.33
CA PRO A 346 -3.37 -8.63 22.48
C PRO A 346 -4.33 -7.57 23.05
N CYS A 347 -5.54 -8.00 23.42
CA CYS A 347 -6.63 -7.15 23.90
C CYS A 347 -7.16 -6.11 22.89
N VAL A 348 -6.72 -6.14 21.62
CA VAL A 348 -7.25 -5.30 20.54
C VAL A 348 -8.09 -6.14 19.57
N TRP A 349 -7.50 -7.20 18.99
CA TRP A 349 -8.17 -8.23 18.16
C TRP A 349 -9.13 -7.77 17.06
N THR A 350 -9.05 -6.51 16.62
CA THR A 350 -9.88 -5.94 15.55
C THR A 350 -9.02 -5.26 14.49
N GLY A 351 -9.42 -5.38 13.24
CA GLY A 351 -8.95 -4.50 12.18
C GLY A 351 -9.44 -3.07 12.41
N MET A 352 -8.80 -2.10 11.76
CA MET A 352 -9.14 -0.67 11.86
C MET A 352 -9.12 -0.03 10.48
N ASP A 353 -10.08 0.85 10.23
CA ASP A 353 -9.98 1.74 9.07
C ASP A 353 -8.87 2.79 9.27
N HIS A 354 -8.59 3.54 8.21
CA HIS A 354 -7.46 4.47 8.15
C HIS A 354 -7.48 5.54 9.24
N LEU A 355 -8.67 5.96 9.70
CA LEU A 355 -8.83 6.99 10.73
C LEU A 355 -9.06 6.37 12.12
N ALA A 356 -9.74 5.23 12.19
CA ALA A 356 -10.02 4.50 13.44
C ALA A 356 -8.77 4.12 14.22
N ILE A 357 -7.64 3.90 13.53
CA ILE A 357 -6.36 3.60 14.17
C ILE A 357 -5.88 4.73 15.12
N MET A 358 -6.38 5.96 14.98
CA MET A 358 -6.02 7.08 15.84
C MET A 358 -6.88 7.21 17.11
N TRP A 359 -8.10 6.66 17.13
CA TRP A 359 -9.07 6.87 18.21
C TRP A 359 -9.63 5.61 18.84
N CYS A 360 -9.37 4.42 18.28
CA CYS A 360 -9.85 3.18 18.85
C CYS A 360 -9.35 3.00 20.29
N ASP A 361 -10.30 2.82 21.23
CA ASP A 361 -10.01 2.78 22.66
C ASP A 361 -9.09 1.62 23.06
N GLN A 362 -9.35 0.43 22.52
CA GLN A 362 -8.54 -0.75 22.82
C GLN A 362 -7.09 -0.57 22.35
N PHE A 363 -6.90 -0.01 21.14
CA PHE A 363 -5.57 0.16 20.55
C PHE A 363 -4.79 1.32 21.15
N ARG A 364 -5.42 2.48 21.42
CA ARG A 364 -4.72 3.61 22.06
C ARG A 364 -4.11 3.20 23.42
N LYS A 365 -4.84 2.37 24.19
CA LYS A 365 -4.37 1.78 25.46
C LYS A 365 -3.16 0.87 25.27
N ALA A 366 -3.22 -0.05 24.29
CA ALA A 366 -2.10 -0.95 23.99
C ALA A 366 -0.86 -0.20 23.50
N LEU A 367 -1.04 0.79 22.63
CA LEU A 367 0.02 1.62 22.08
C LEU A 367 0.70 2.48 23.16
N VAL A 368 -0.07 3.16 24.01
CA VAL A 368 0.48 3.99 25.10
C VAL A 368 1.29 3.16 26.07
N LYS A 369 0.80 1.97 26.46
CA LYS A 369 1.56 1.03 27.28
C LYS A 369 2.87 0.63 26.59
N ALA A 370 2.86 0.38 25.28
CA ALA A 370 4.08 0.09 24.51
C ALA A 370 5.10 1.26 24.53
N ILE A 371 4.63 2.51 24.46
CA ILE A 371 5.50 3.70 24.55
C ILE A 371 6.09 3.83 25.95
N PHE A 372 5.29 3.60 27.00
CA PHE A 372 5.81 3.59 28.37
C PHE A 372 6.78 2.44 28.62
N ASP A 373 6.60 1.26 28.02
CA ASP A 373 7.53 0.14 28.19
C ASP A 373 8.95 0.49 27.68
N VAL A 374 9.07 1.33 26.63
CA VAL A 374 10.37 1.77 26.09
C VAL A 374 10.94 3.03 26.76
N ALA A 375 10.12 3.82 27.44
CA ALA A 375 10.50 5.08 28.07
C ALA A 375 11.42 4.89 29.29
N ASP A 376 12.50 5.67 29.40
CA ASP A 376 13.37 5.70 30.59
C ASP A 376 14.09 7.07 30.71
N VAL A 377 13.62 7.90 31.65
CA VAL A 377 14.14 9.25 31.89
C VAL A 377 15.55 9.26 32.48
N ARG A 378 16.04 8.15 33.04
CA ARG A 378 17.37 8.04 33.69
C ARG A 378 18.50 8.08 32.66
N ARG A 379 18.17 8.00 31.38
CA ARG A 379 19.11 8.04 30.26
C ARG A 379 18.91 9.32 29.46
N PRO A 380 19.97 9.97 28.92
CA PRO A 380 19.81 11.14 28.05
C PRO A 380 18.93 10.85 26.82
N SER A 381 18.94 9.62 26.31
CA SER A 381 18.08 9.17 25.21
C SER A 381 16.58 9.11 25.54
N GLN A 382 16.21 9.26 26.81
CA GLN A 382 14.84 9.16 27.34
C GLN A 382 14.14 7.81 27.06
N THR A 383 14.88 6.82 26.56
CA THR A 383 14.40 5.49 26.19
C THR A 383 15.44 4.42 26.54
N LEU A 384 14.99 3.16 26.62
CA LEU A 384 15.85 1.98 26.80
C LEU A 384 16.86 1.80 25.64
N PRO A 385 17.92 0.98 25.79
CA PRO A 385 18.81 0.63 24.68
C PRO A 385 18.06 -0.04 23.52
N GLN A 386 18.54 0.13 22.30
CA GLN A 386 17.90 -0.37 21.06
C GLN A 386 17.38 -1.82 21.16
N SER A 387 18.21 -2.75 21.64
CA SER A 387 17.85 -4.16 21.76
C SER A 387 16.75 -4.43 22.79
N GLN A 388 16.72 -3.64 23.86
CA GLN A 388 15.67 -3.73 24.88
C GLN A 388 14.37 -3.06 24.40
N ARG A 389 14.45 -1.96 23.63
CA ARG A 389 13.28 -1.32 23.03
C ARG A 389 12.53 -2.27 22.10
N ILE A 390 13.25 -2.95 21.20
CA ILE A 390 12.61 -3.91 20.28
C ILE A 390 11.99 -5.09 21.04
N LYS A 391 12.65 -5.59 22.10
CA LYS A 391 12.12 -6.65 22.96
C LYS A 391 10.83 -6.22 23.69
N ALA A 392 10.83 -5.02 24.27
CA ALA A 392 9.66 -4.43 24.94
C ALA A 392 8.47 -4.24 23.97
N LEU A 393 8.72 -3.66 22.79
CA LEU A 393 7.69 -3.43 21.78
C LEU A 393 7.10 -4.75 21.25
N ARG A 394 7.93 -5.77 21.01
CA ARG A 394 7.46 -7.10 20.62
C ARG A 394 6.60 -7.74 21.69
N LYS A 395 7.03 -7.69 22.96
CA LYS A 395 6.27 -8.25 24.09
C LYS A 395 4.88 -7.63 24.23
N ARG A 396 4.71 -6.35 23.89
CA ARG A 396 3.42 -5.66 23.98
C ARG A 396 2.56 -5.80 22.72
N LEU A 397 3.16 -5.71 21.54
CA LEU A 397 2.42 -5.59 20.28
C LEU A 397 2.22 -6.91 19.54
N LEU A 398 3.06 -7.92 19.79
CA LEU A 398 2.90 -9.27 19.22
C LEU A 398 2.13 -10.19 20.19
N THR A 399 1.75 -11.37 19.72
CA THR A 399 0.92 -12.29 20.52
C THR A 399 1.70 -13.01 21.61
N GLY A 400 3.02 -13.13 21.47
CA GLY A 400 3.88 -13.92 22.35
C GLY A 400 4.12 -15.35 21.87
N MET A 401 3.48 -15.73 20.75
CA MET A 401 3.60 -17.04 20.11
C MET A 401 4.53 -17.02 18.88
N GLU A 402 4.97 -15.84 18.43
CA GLU A 402 5.92 -15.70 17.34
C GLU A 402 7.34 -16.08 17.79
N SER A 403 8.11 -16.78 16.95
CA SER A 403 9.49 -17.20 17.24
C SER A 403 10.46 -16.05 17.52
N VAL A 404 10.14 -14.83 17.08
CA VAL A 404 10.94 -13.63 17.35
C VAL A 404 10.73 -13.03 18.74
N VAL A 405 9.76 -13.53 19.50
CA VAL A 405 9.49 -13.11 20.89
C VAL A 405 10.22 -14.06 21.82
N GLN A 406 11.23 -13.54 22.51
CA GLN A 406 11.98 -14.30 23.52
C GLN A 406 11.12 -14.57 24.76
N LYS A 407 11.21 -15.79 25.29
CA LYS A 407 10.58 -16.23 26.54
C LYS A 407 11.38 -15.71 27.73
N ALA A 408 10.80 -14.81 28.52
CA ALA A 408 11.49 -14.15 29.62
C ALA A 408 11.77 -15.10 30.79
N ALA A 409 10.89 -16.06 31.06
CA ALA A 409 11.06 -17.01 32.15
C ALA A 409 12.32 -17.88 32.00
N LEU A 410 12.86 -18.02 30.79
CA LEU A 410 14.07 -18.79 30.53
C LEU A 410 15.34 -18.02 30.91
N GLU A 411 15.32 -16.68 30.84
CA GLU A 411 16.48 -15.81 31.12
C GLU A 411 16.63 -15.49 32.63
N ASP A 412 15.54 -15.49 33.39
CA ASP A 412 15.55 -15.10 34.81
C ASP A 412 16.17 -16.19 35.70
N GLU A 413 16.79 -15.82 36.82
CA GLU A 413 17.28 -16.77 37.84
C GLU A 413 16.10 -17.41 38.61
N PRO A 414 16.25 -18.63 39.17
CA PRO A 414 15.17 -19.28 39.92
C PRO A 414 14.82 -18.47 41.18
N THR A 415 13.61 -17.92 41.18
CA THR A 415 13.09 -17.07 42.28
C THR A 415 12.36 -17.85 43.35
N THR A 416 11.91 -19.08 43.05
CA THR A 416 11.02 -19.85 43.93
C THR A 416 11.60 -21.24 44.22
N PHE A 417 11.61 -21.64 45.49
CA PHE A 417 11.96 -23.00 45.89
C PHE A 417 10.71 -23.75 46.36
N LEU A 418 10.29 -24.76 45.59
CA LEU A 418 9.12 -25.58 45.93
C LEU A 418 9.56 -26.77 46.79
N THR A 419 9.00 -26.89 47.99
CA THR A 419 9.19 -28.05 48.87
C THR A 419 8.10 -29.07 48.61
N LEU A 420 8.48 -30.31 48.32
CA LEU A 420 7.52 -31.37 48.02
C LEU A 420 6.97 -31.99 49.31
N GLU A 421 5.68 -31.77 49.58
CA GLU A 421 4.96 -32.37 50.70
C GLU A 421 3.98 -33.43 50.18
N HIS A 422 3.96 -34.63 50.78
CA HIS A 422 3.21 -35.78 50.26
C HIS A 422 1.68 -35.57 50.19
N THR A 423 1.12 -34.64 50.95
CA THR A 423 -0.33 -34.38 51.00
C THR A 423 -0.80 -33.27 50.07
N SER A 424 0.09 -32.37 49.65
CA SER A 424 -0.23 -31.19 48.81
C SER A 424 0.31 -31.31 47.39
N THR A 425 1.10 -32.35 47.09
CA THR A 425 1.71 -32.57 45.77
C THR A 425 1.16 -33.81 45.07
N ALA A 426 0.78 -33.67 43.81
CA ALA A 426 0.33 -34.75 42.94
C ALA A 426 1.27 -34.85 41.72
N VAL A 427 2.09 -35.90 41.67
CA VAL A 427 2.96 -36.20 40.52
C VAL A 427 2.16 -36.95 39.47
N MET A 428 2.12 -36.41 38.25
CA MET A 428 1.37 -36.99 37.14
C MET A 428 2.19 -38.06 36.40
N PRO A 429 1.54 -39.12 35.87
CA PRO A 429 2.16 -40.03 34.92
C PRO A 429 2.66 -39.32 33.65
N HIS A 430 3.70 -39.86 33.04
CA HIS A 430 4.23 -39.35 31.77
C HIS A 430 3.16 -39.38 30.66
N GLY A 431 3.08 -38.30 29.89
CA GLY A 431 2.18 -38.18 28.74
C GLY A 431 0.70 -37.98 29.09
N GLN A 432 0.33 -37.90 30.38
CA GLN A 432 -1.06 -37.63 30.77
C GLN A 432 -1.35 -36.12 30.78
N ARG A 433 -2.52 -35.74 30.25
CA ARG A 433 -3.06 -34.37 30.31
C ARG A 433 -3.57 -34.03 31.71
N LEU A 434 -3.23 -32.83 32.18
CA LEU A 434 -3.85 -32.21 33.35
C LEU A 434 -5.15 -31.51 32.93
N VAL A 435 -6.27 -31.88 33.54
CA VAL A 435 -7.57 -31.24 33.33
C VAL A 435 -8.16 -30.87 34.68
N LEU A 436 -8.35 -29.58 34.93
CA LEU A 436 -9.08 -29.03 36.06
C LEU A 436 -10.35 -28.36 35.52
N ARG A 437 -11.52 -28.71 36.07
CA ARG A 437 -12.83 -28.12 35.69
C ARG A 437 -13.38 -27.11 36.71
N SER A 438 -12.64 -26.94 37.79
CA SER A 438 -12.91 -26.10 38.96
C SER A 438 -11.57 -25.94 39.70
N PHE A 439 -11.42 -24.84 40.44
CA PHE A 439 -10.26 -24.60 41.30
C PHE A 439 -10.69 -24.66 42.76
N GLY A 440 -9.77 -24.97 43.67
CA GLY A 440 -10.01 -24.92 45.12
C GLY A 440 -10.89 -26.04 45.70
N GLU A 441 -11.18 -27.12 44.96
CA GLU A 441 -12.00 -28.24 45.46
C GLU A 441 -11.39 -28.93 46.70
N SER A 442 -10.05 -28.91 46.83
CA SER A 442 -9.36 -29.48 47.98
C SER A 442 -9.36 -28.61 49.24
N GLY A 443 -9.82 -27.35 49.15
CA GLY A 443 -9.80 -26.38 50.26
C GLY A 443 -8.39 -26.06 50.80
N ARG A 444 -7.35 -26.45 50.07
CA ARG A 444 -5.92 -26.29 50.36
C ARG A 444 -5.15 -26.18 49.06
N THR A 445 -4.02 -25.47 49.11
CA THR A 445 -3.09 -25.34 47.99
C THR A 445 -2.64 -26.70 47.49
N LYS A 446 -2.77 -26.94 46.18
CA LYS A 446 -2.42 -28.21 45.54
C LYS A 446 -1.48 -27.98 44.37
N ALA A 447 -0.34 -28.66 44.38
CA ALA A 447 0.66 -28.60 43.31
C ALA A 447 0.59 -29.86 42.44
N HIS A 448 0.32 -29.66 41.16
CA HIS A 448 0.32 -30.70 40.12
C HIS A 448 1.67 -30.68 39.40
N LEU A 449 2.44 -31.76 39.52
CA LEU A 449 3.76 -31.88 38.90
C LEU A 449 3.67 -32.73 37.64
N MET A 450 3.94 -32.12 36.49
CA MET A 450 3.96 -32.78 35.19
C MET A 450 5.42 -33.09 34.81
N PRO A 451 5.81 -34.37 34.70
CA PRO A 451 7.18 -34.73 34.33
C PRO A 451 7.42 -34.49 32.83
N ILE A 452 8.52 -33.80 32.51
CA ILE A 452 8.93 -33.53 31.13
C ILE A 452 9.43 -34.85 30.49
N PRO A 453 8.97 -35.22 29.28
CA PRO A 453 9.42 -36.45 28.61
C PRO A 453 10.95 -36.48 28.36
N ALA A 454 11.61 -37.61 28.62
CA ALA A 454 13.07 -37.76 28.41
C ALA A 454 13.44 -38.06 26.94
N GLN A 455 14.62 -37.60 26.51
CA GLN A 455 15.20 -37.90 25.17
C GLN A 455 15.44 -39.41 24.97
N PRO A 456 15.28 -39.97 23.75
CA PRO A 456 15.30 -39.31 22.43
C PRO A 456 13.92 -39.03 21.82
N VAL A 457 12.82 -39.32 22.53
CA VAL A 457 11.44 -39.20 22.02
C VAL A 457 10.95 -37.73 21.96
N ALA A 458 11.75 -36.78 22.46
CA ALA A 458 11.33 -35.43 22.82
C ALA A 458 11.87 -34.30 21.92
N GLU A 459 12.64 -34.56 20.86
CA GLU A 459 13.24 -33.47 20.05
C GLU A 459 12.18 -32.59 19.35
N ASP A 460 11.05 -33.19 18.93
CA ASP A 460 10.02 -32.53 18.13
C ASP A 460 8.68 -32.40 18.88
N GLY A 461 8.67 -31.98 20.14
CA GLY A 461 7.44 -31.84 20.95
C GLY A 461 7.12 -30.40 21.36
N LYS A 462 5.92 -30.18 21.90
CA LYS A 462 5.49 -28.89 22.48
C LYS A 462 4.71 -29.10 23.78
N PHE A 463 4.95 -28.22 24.75
CA PHE A 463 4.09 -28.08 25.93
C PHE A 463 3.07 -26.98 25.69
N SER A 464 1.81 -27.23 26.07
CA SER A 464 0.74 -26.25 25.98
C SER A 464 -0.10 -26.26 27.25
N LEU A 465 -0.36 -25.07 27.79
CA LEU A 465 -1.26 -24.85 28.91
C LEU A 465 -2.24 -23.73 28.58
N MET A 466 -3.53 -23.94 28.85
CA MET A 466 -4.57 -22.93 28.66
C MET A 466 -5.53 -22.90 29.85
N THR A 467 -5.92 -21.70 30.26
CA THR A 467 -6.87 -21.47 31.35
C THR A 467 -7.69 -20.20 31.10
N ASN A 468 -8.88 -20.10 31.70
CA ASN A 468 -9.70 -18.90 31.71
C ASN A 468 -9.38 -17.92 32.86
N LYS A 469 -8.42 -18.25 33.72
CA LYS A 469 -7.90 -17.38 34.78
C LYS A 469 -6.56 -16.78 34.35
N ALA A 470 -6.27 -15.57 34.81
CA ALA A 470 -4.95 -14.96 34.59
C ALA A 470 -3.86 -15.72 35.35
N LEU A 471 -2.71 -15.91 34.72
CA LEU A 471 -1.53 -16.47 35.37
C LEU A 471 -0.81 -15.35 36.14
N ASP A 472 -0.65 -15.50 37.45
CA ASP A 472 -0.05 -14.46 38.31
C ASP A 472 1.45 -14.71 38.52
N ALA A 473 2.20 -13.61 38.61
CA ALA A 473 3.60 -13.61 39.02
C ALA A 473 3.74 -13.58 40.55
N SER A 474 2.73 -13.06 41.25
CA SER A 474 2.68 -12.87 42.70
C SER A 474 1.75 -13.87 43.39
N ILE A 475 2.04 -14.18 44.65
CA ILE A 475 1.26 -15.12 45.48
C ILE A 475 0.02 -14.36 46.00
N ASN A 476 -1.00 -14.21 45.17
CA ASN A 476 -2.31 -13.71 45.58
C ASN A 476 -3.27 -14.89 45.84
N ASN A 477 -4.16 -14.73 46.83
CA ASN A 477 -5.05 -15.77 47.37
C ASN A 477 -6.14 -16.32 46.41
N ASP A 478 -6.09 -16.05 45.10
CA ASP A 478 -6.99 -16.66 44.10
C ASP A 478 -6.27 -16.92 42.76
N SER A 479 -4.96 -17.17 42.83
CA SER A 479 -4.08 -17.26 41.65
C SER A 479 -3.69 -18.70 41.28
N ILE A 480 -3.53 -18.92 39.98
CA ILE A 480 -2.90 -20.12 39.43
C ILE A 480 -1.48 -19.75 39.06
N ILE A 481 -0.52 -20.52 39.57
CA ILE A 481 0.90 -20.30 39.30
C ILE A 481 1.43 -21.48 38.49
N THR A 482 2.13 -21.16 37.40
CA THR A 482 2.84 -22.17 36.60
C THR A 482 4.34 -21.95 36.74
N LEU A 483 5.05 -22.99 37.17
CA LEU A 483 6.48 -22.95 37.43
C LEU A 483 7.24 -23.98 36.58
N LEU A 484 8.39 -23.59 36.06
CA LEU A 484 9.37 -24.47 35.42
C LEU A 484 10.39 -24.87 36.48
N CYS A 485 10.48 -26.16 36.80
CA CYS A 485 11.18 -26.64 37.98
C CYS A 485 12.28 -27.67 37.65
N SER A 486 13.42 -27.52 38.33
CA SER A 486 14.52 -28.47 38.32
C SER A 486 14.86 -28.97 39.73
N VAL A 487 15.45 -30.16 39.84
CA VAL A 487 15.78 -30.77 41.14
C VAL A 487 16.95 -30.04 41.80
N PHE A 488 16.80 -29.68 43.09
CA PHE A 488 17.82 -28.99 43.87
C PHE A 488 18.26 -29.82 45.10
N PRO A 489 19.58 -29.97 45.36
CA PRO A 489 20.71 -29.51 44.54
C PRO A 489 20.90 -30.36 43.26
N PRO A 490 21.47 -29.79 42.19
CA PRO A 490 21.71 -30.52 40.95
C PRO A 490 22.63 -31.73 41.18
N SER A 491 22.32 -32.84 40.51
CA SER A 491 23.05 -34.11 40.65
C SER A 491 24.54 -33.92 40.35
N GLY A 492 25.41 -34.08 41.35
CA GLY A 492 26.88 -33.99 41.18
C GLY A 492 27.55 -32.74 41.77
N PHE A 493 26.82 -31.83 42.43
CA PHE A 493 27.43 -30.66 43.09
C PHE A 493 27.84 -30.98 44.53
N SER A 494 29.12 -31.30 44.74
CA SER A 494 29.77 -31.36 46.06
C SER A 494 30.66 -30.13 46.25
N GLY A 495 30.06 -28.99 46.59
CA GLY A 495 30.74 -27.73 46.90
C GLY A 495 30.13 -27.06 48.13
N PRO A 496 30.89 -26.26 48.91
CA PRO A 496 30.47 -25.82 50.23
C PRO A 496 29.34 -24.79 50.12
N THR A 497 28.27 -25.08 50.85
CA THR A 497 27.17 -24.22 51.30
C THR A 497 27.38 -22.71 51.12
N PHE A 498 26.80 -22.12 50.09
CA PHE A 498 26.37 -20.72 50.15
C PHE A 498 25.12 -20.65 51.03
N ALA A 499 25.30 -20.12 52.23
CA ALA A 499 24.24 -19.89 53.19
C ALA A 499 23.24 -18.86 52.64
N ILE A 500 21.98 -19.27 52.48
CA ILE A 500 20.84 -18.35 52.41
C ILE A 500 20.16 -18.41 53.78
N ASN A 501 20.26 -17.31 54.54
CA ASN A 501 19.45 -17.03 55.70
C ASN A 501 17.98 -16.91 55.26
N MET A 502 17.12 -17.89 55.60
CA MET A 502 15.70 -17.66 55.89
C MET A 502 15.06 -18.87 56.59
N ASP A 503 14.58 -18.62 57.80
CA ASP A 503 13.68 -19.36 58.69
C ASP A 503 13.62 -20.90 58.62
N VAL A 504 14.35 -21.47 59.58
CA VAL A 504 14.15 -22.82 60.10
C VAL A 504 12.87 -22.82 60.94
N ALA A 505 11.73 -23.14 60.31
CA ALA A 505 10.54 -23.57 61.03
C ALA A 505 9.88 -24.76 60.32
N LEU A 506 10.12 -25.95 60.88
CA LEU A 506 9.40 -27.22 60.70
C LEU A 506 9.22 -27.74 59.26
N GLY A 507 10.20 -28.50 58.78
CA GLY A 507 10.03 -29.47 57.68
C GLY A 507 10.91 -30.69 57.90
N SER A 508 10.34 -31.90 57.79
CA SER A 508 11.01 -33.18 58.05
C SER A 508 12.24 -33.39 57.16
N SER A 509 13.34 -33.90 57.75
CA SER A 509 14.55 -34.35 57.04
C SER A 509 14.18 -35.44 56.01
N GLY A 510 14.03 -35.05 54.74
CA GLY A 510 13.65 -35.96 53.65
C GLY A 510 12.89 -35.33 52.47
N SER A 511 12.44 -34.07 52.56
CA SER A 511 11.70 -33.44 51.46
C SER A 511 12.64 -33.00 50.32
N THR A 512 12.35 -33.47 49.10
CA THR A 512 13.04 -33.01 47.89
C THR A 512 12.63 -31.57 47.60
N ARG A 513 13.60 -30.71 47.28
CA ARG A 513 13.37 -29.31 46.92
C ARG A 513 13.54 -29.14 45.41
N LEU A 514 12.69 -28.33 44.81
CA LEU A 514 12.80 -27.95 43.40
C LEU A 514 13.14 -26.46 43.30
N ALA A 515 14.12 -26.12 42.47
CA ALA A 515 14.39 -24.75 42.08
C ALA A 515 13.50 -24.41 40.88
N CYS A 516 12.69 -23.36 40.99
CA CYS A 516 11.60 -23.09 40.07
C CYS A 516 11.61 -21.64 39.57
N LYS A 517 11.28 -21.48 38.28
CA LYS A 517 11.08 -20.18 37.61
C LYS A 517 9.60 -19.98 37.30
N ASN A 518 9.10 -18.76 37.44
CA ASN A 518 7.70 -18.45 37.16
C ASN A 518 7.48 -18.18 35.66
N ALA A 519 6.55 -18.90 35.04
CA ALA A 519 6.24 -18.80 33.62
C ALA A 519 5.20 -17.71 33.27
N ALA A 520 4.63 -17.00 34.25
CA ALA A 520 3.55 -16.02 34.04
C ALA A 520 3.94 -14.87 33.10
N SER A 521 5.22 -14.48 33.06
CA SER A 521 5.73 -13.43 32.16
C SER A 521 5.61 -13.78 30.68
N ASP A 522 5.48 -15.08 30.38
CA ASP A 522 5.49 -15.65 29.03
C ASP A 522 4.09 -16.06 28.56
N ALA A 523 3.08 -15.78 29.39
CA ALA A 523 1.68 -16.00 29.08
C ALA A 523 1.22 -15.13 27.91
N SER A 524 0.68 -15.79 26.89
CA SER A 524 0.04 -15.16 25.74
C SER A 524 -1.47 -15.02 26.02
N TYR A 525 -2.06 -13.89 25.65
CA TYR A 525 -3.50 -13.66 25.81
C TYR A 525 -4.25 -14.07 24.55
N LEU A 526 -5.26 -14.92 24.72
CA LEU A 526 -6.20 -15.33 23.66
C LEU A 526 -7.59 -14.75 23.94
N PRO A 527 -8.35 -14.35 22.91
CA PRO A 527 -9.70 -13.86 23.10
C PRO A 527 -10.60 -14.97 23.68
N ALA A 528 -11.47 -14.59 24.61
CA ALA A 528 -12.39 -15.52 25.25
C ALA A 528 -13.36 -16.13 24.22
N SER A 529 -13.36 -17.46 24.14
CA SER A 529 -14.21 -18.21 23.22
C SER A 529 -15.18 -19.09 24.00
N THR A 530 -16.38 -18.56 24.23
CA THR A 530 -17.50 -19.25 24.89
C THR A 530 -18.62 -19.50 23.89
N THR A 531 -19.67 -20.21 24.30
CA THR A 531 -20.84 -20.45 23.44
C THR A 531 -21.61 -19.17 23.09
N GLU A 532 -21.38 -18.08 23.83
CA GLU A 532 -22.04 -16.77 23.64
C GLU A 532 -21.17 -15.78 22.86
N SER A 533 -19.84 -16.00 22.79
CA SER A 533 -18.91 -15.13 22.06
C SER A 533 -19.29 -14.98 20.58
N GLN A 534 -19.26 -13.74 20.08
CA GLN A 534 -19.55 -13.42 18.68
C GLN A 534 -18.30 -12.91 17.96
N ASN A 535 -17.53 -12.00 18.58
CA ASN A 535 -16.31 -11.44 18.01
C ASN A 535 -15.14 -11.59 18.97
N ALA A 536 -13.92 -11.59 18.43
CA ALA A 536 -12.71 -11.70 19.23
C ALA A 536 -12.48 -10.49 20.16
N PHE A 537 -13.07 -9.35 19.85
CA PHE A 537 -12.93 -8.09 20.60
C PHE A 537 -14.10 -7.83 21.56
N ASP A 538 -14.96 -8.82 21.81
CA ASP A 538 -16.03 -8.71 22.80
C ASP A 538 -15.43 -8.47 24.21
N ASP A 539 -16.14 -7.72 25.06
CA ASP A 539 -15.66 -7.37 26.40
C ASP A 539 -15.77 -8.57 27.36
N ALA A 540 -14.75 -9.42 27.33
CA ALA A 540 -14.64 -10.63 28.15
C ALA A 540 -13.19 -10.83 28.61
N PRO A 541 -12.97 -11.39 29.82
CA PRO A 541 -11.64 -11.66 30.33
C PRO A 541 -10.95 -12.70 29.43
N PRO A 542 -9.73 -12.41 28.92
CA PRO A 542 -9.07 -13.28 27.97
C PRO A 542 -8.56 -14.56 28.59
N PHE A 543 -8.37 -15.59 27.76
CA PHE A 543 -7.71 -16.82 28.19
C PHE A 543 -6.20 -16.60 28.26
N SER A 544 -5.55 -17.21 29.25
CA SER A 544 -4.09 -17.27 29.33
C SER A 544 -3.61 -18.57 28.70
N TYR A 545 -2.64 -18.44 27.79
CA TYR A 545 -2.05 -19.55 27.04
C TYR A 545 -0.53 -19.53 27.17
N LEU A 546 0.05 -20.66 27.56
CA LEU A 546 1.49 -20.88 27.60
C LEU A 546 1.86 -21.94 26.56
N GLN A 547 2.94 -21.65 25.83
CA GLN A 547 3.53 -22.57 24.88
C GLN A 547 5.05 -22.50 24.96
N TYR A 548 5.66 -23.67 25.11
CA TYR A 548 7.10 -23.88 25.08
C TYR A 548 7.42 -25.01 24.10
N GLU A 549 8.48 -24.83 23.32
CA GLU A 549 9.05 -25.93 22.52
C GLU A 549 9.86 -26.84 23.44
N MET A 550 9.99 -28.12 23.12
CA MET A 550 10.75 -29.04 24.00
C MET A 550 12.23 -28.65 24.10
N SER A 551 12.79 -28.00 23.08
CA SER A 551 14.14 -27.42 23.11
C SER A 551 14.31 -26.40 24.23
N ASP A 552 13.28 -25.62 24.54
CA ASP A 552 13.29 -24.60 25.59
C ASP A 552 13.25 -25.21 27.00
N LEU A 553 12.77 -26.45 27.11
CA LEU A 553 12.51 -27.13 28.38
C LEU A 553 13.61 -28.12 28.79
N HIS A 554 14.69 -28.23 28.01
CA HIS A 554 15.79 -29.19 28.24
C HIS A 554 16.37 -29.15 29.66
N ASP A 555 16.47 -27.96 30.25
CA ASP A 555 17.12 -27.76 31.56
C ASP A 555 16.19 -28.05 32.76
N TYR A 556 14.91 -28.36 32.50
CA TYR A 556 13.90 -28.58 33.53
C TYR A 556 13.44 -30.04 33.54
N GLN A 557 13.07 -30.54 34.73
CA GLN A 557 12.55 -31.92 34.87
C GLN A 557 11.02 -31.94 35.07
N PHE A 558 10.45 -30.87 35.64
CA PHE A 558 9.02 -30.80 35.94
C PHE A 558 8.44 -29.45 35.58
N ILE A 559 7.17 -29.46 35.16
CA ILE A 559 6.31 -28.28 35.14
C ILE A 559 5.34 -28.40 36.31
N ALA A 560 5.36 -27.44 37.23
CA ALA A 560 4.47 -27.40 38.38
C ALA A 560 3.32 -26.43 38.13
N VAL A 561 2.08 -26.91 38.23
CA VAL A 561 0.86 -26.07 38.21
C VAL A 561 0.28 -26.05 39.62
N ILE A 562 0.27 -24.88 40.25
CA ILE A 562 -0.16 -24.70 41.64
C ILE A 562 -1.52 -24.01 41.64
N ASP A 563 -2.51 -24.70 42.19
CA ASP A 563 -3.82 -24.16 42.52
C ASP A 563 -3.77 -23.61 43.96
N GLN A 564 -3.85 -22.28 44.11
CA GLN A 564 -3.86 -21.60 45.40
C GLN A 564 -5.27 -21.19 45.86
N SER A 565 -6.34 -21.50 45.11
CA SER A 565 -7.68 -21.07 45.47
C SER A 565 -8.13 -21.71 46.80
N PRO A 566 -8.49 -20.91 47.82
CA PRO A 566 -8.88 -21.40 49.14
C PRO A 566 -10.30 -21.99 49.15
N GLU A 567 -11.15 -21.51 48.23
CA GLU A 567 -12.54 -21.94 48.07
C GLU A 567 -12.79 -22.42 46.64
N PRO A 568 -13.81 -23.29 46.42
CA PRO A 568 -14.19 -23.73 45.09
C PRO A 568 -14.60 -22.56 44.18
N THR A 569 -13.75 -22.19 43.21
CA THR A 569 -14.06 -21.13 42.23
C THR A 569 -14.30 -21.72 40.83
N PRO A 570 -15.23 -21.14 40.04
CA PRO A 570 -15.47 -21.59 38.68
C PRO A 570 -14.29 -21.23 37.77
N GLY A 571 -13.85 -22.20 36.98
CA GLY A 571 -12.82 -22.01 35.97
C GLY A 571 -12.23 -23.34 35.53
N TRP A 572 -11.37 -23.32 34.51
CA TRP A 572 -10.80 -24.53 33.96
C TRP A 572 -9.35 -24.34 33.56
N LEU A 573 -8.58 -25.42 33.62
CA LEU A 573 -7.20 -25.46 33.17
C LEU A 573 -6.93 -26.77 32.45
N ILE A 574 -6.28 -26.66 31.30
CA ILE A 574 -5.84 -27.81 30.51
C ILE A 574 -4.35 -27.64 30.27
N ALA A 575 -3.55 -28.64 30.62
CA ALA A 575 -2.13 -28.68 30.29
C ALA A 575 -1.74 -30.05 29.75
N GLU A 576 -0.92 -30.07 28.69
CA GLU A 576 -0.45 -31.31 28.08
C GLU A 576 0.88 -31.15 27.34
N PHE A 577 1.52 -32.28 27.09
CA PHE A 577 2.61 -32.41 26.14
C PHE A 577 2.07 -33.06 24.86
N SER A 578 2.44 -32.52 23.71
CA SER A 578 2.05 -33.02 22.40
C SER A 578 3.27 -33.24 21.51
N THR A 579 3.17 -34.19 20.57
CA THR A 579 4.20 -34.40 19.55
C THR A 579 3.94 -33.49 18.34
N GLU A 580 4.98 -33.10 17.60
CA GLU A 580 4.83 -32.26 16.41
C GLU A 580 3.95 -32.94 15.36
N ALA A 581 4.06 -34.26 15.18
CA ALA A 581 3.24 -35.02 14.22
C ALA A 581 1.72 -34.91 14.50
N ASP A 582 1.33 -34.81 15.77
CA ASP A 582 -0.07 -34.66 16.18
C ASP A 582 -0.51 -33.19 16.24
N SER A 583 0.41 -32.28 16.58
CA SER A 583 0.12 -30.85 16.76
C SER A 583 0.22 -30.03 15.47
N THR A 584 1.07 -30.40 14.51
CA THR A 584 1.37 -29.60 13.32
C THR A 584 1.20 -30.44 12.06
N ILE A 585 0.25 -30.05 11.20
CA ILE A 585 -0.09 -30.75 9.97
C ILE A 585 0.18 -29.82 8.79
N THR A 586 1.22 -30.13 8.02
CA THR A 586 1.54 -29.39 6.79
C THR A 586 0.78 -29.96 5.60
N ILE A 587 0.07 -29.09 4.88
CA ILE A 587 -0.75 -29.48 3.73
C ILE A 587 -0.26 -28.73 2.50
N SER A 588 0.75 -29.28 1.85
CA SER A 588 1.15 -28.82 0.52
C SER A 588 0.26 -29.47 -0.54
N ARG A 589 -0.54 -28.66 -1.21
CA ARG A 589 -1.24 -29.01 -2.45
C ARG A 589 -1.03 -27.85 -3.41
N GLY A 590 -0.46 -28.10 -4.58
CA GLY A 590 -0.18 -27.03 -5.55
C GLY A 590 -1.38 -26.10 -5.77
N HIS A 591 -1.12 -24.79 -5.95
CA HIS A 591 -2.13 -23.72 -6.00
C HIS A 591 -3.39 -24.06 -6.82
N HIS A 592 -3.21 -24.68 -7.99
CA HIS A 592 -4.32 -25.07 -8.87
C HIS A 592 -5.28 -26.09 -8.23
N GLN A 593 -4.75 -27.04 -7.46
CA GLN A 593 -5.56 -28.05 -6.80
C GLN A 593 -6.36 -27.46 -5.64
N LEU A 594 -5.79 -26.50 -4.92
CA LEU A 594 -6.50 -25.74 -3.89
C LEU A 594 -7.62 -24.88 -4.49
N LEU A 595 -7.36 -24.24 -5.64
CA LEU A 595 -8.35 -23.43 -6.36
C LEU A 595 -9.54 -24.24 -6.87
N LEU A 596 -9.30 -25.43 -7.43
CA LEU A 596 -10.35 -26.26 -8.04
C LEU A 596 -11.12 -27.11 -7.03
N ASN A 597 -10.41 -27.78 -6.11
CA ASN A 597 -11.01 -28.80 -5.24
C ASN A 597 -11.14 -28.34 -3.78
N GLY A 598 -10.54 -27.21 -3.44
CA GLY A 598 -10.38 -26.77 -2.06
C GLY A 598 -9.55 -27.73 -1.21
N LEU A 599 -9.59 -27.49 0.09
CA LEU A 599 -8.96 -28.32 1.10
C LEU A 599 -10.04 -28.90 2.01
N ARG A 600 -9.92 -30.18 2.35
CA ARG A 600 -10.75 -30.86 3.34
C ARG A 600 -9.87 -31.75 4.20
N ARG A 601 -9.91 -31.57 5.52
CA ARG A 601 -9.21 -32.41 6.51
C ARG A 601 -10.13 -32.74 7.67
N LYS A 602 -9.93 -33.93 8.23
CA LYS A 602 -10.66 -34.43 9.39
C LYS A 602 -9.65 -34.67 10.50
N LEU A 603 -9.84 -34.00 11.62
CA LEU A 603 -9.06 -34.20 12.84
C LEU A 603 -9.69 -35.31 13.69
N PRO A 604 -8.88 -36.16 14.32
CA PRO A 604 -9.36 -37.25 15.18
C PRO A 604 -10.04 -36.71 16.46
N ALA A 605 -10.70 -37.62 17.18
CA ALA A 605 -11.31 -37.30 18.47
C ALA A 605 -10.26 -37.06 19.56
N ASP A 606 -9.19 -37.87 19.58
CA ASP A 606 -8.07 -37.77 20.52
C ASP A 606 -6.97 -36.83 20.01
N ARG A 607 -7.36 -35.61 19.63
CA ARG A 607 -6.45 -34.57 19.14
C ARG A 607 -5.88 -33.75 20.32
N PRO A 608 -4.70 -33.11 20.15
CA PRO A 608 -4.20 -32.18 21.16
C PRO A 608 -5.10 -30.93 21.27
N LEU A 609 -4.93 -30.21 22.38
CA LEU A 609 -5.59 -28.96 22.72
C LEU A 609 -5.48 -27.92 21.60
N MET A 610 -4.28 -27.79 21.03
CA MET A 610 -3.96 -26.90 19.92
C MET A 610 -3.45 -27.73 18.74
N THR A 611 -4.08 -27.53 17.58
CA THR A 611 -3.66 -28.12 16.31
C THR A 611 -3.39 -27.02 15.29
N GLU A 612 -2.26 -27.11 14.59
CA GLU A 612 -1.80 -26.15 13.60
C GLU A 612 -1.85 -26.76 12.21
N LEU A 613 -2.54 -26.11 11.28
CA LEU A 613 -2.55 -26.46 9.86
C LEU A 613 -1.72 -25.45 9.08
N LYS A 614 -0.60 -25.90 8.49
CA LYS A 614 0.25 -25.06 7.62
C LYS A 614 -0.14 -25.26 6.16
N ILE A 615 -0.44 -24.17 5.45
CA ILE A 615 -0.85 -24.16 4.04
C ILE A 615 0.05 -23.19 3.25
N PRO A 616 1.24 -23.66 2.81
CA PRO A 616 2.24 -22.82 2.13
C PRO A 616 1.72 -22.13 0.85
N GLU A 617 0.75 -22.76 0.17
CA GLU A 617 0.17 -22.24 -1.06
C GLU A 617 -0.79 -21.07 -0.84
N VAL A 618 -1.17 -20.72 0.38
CA VAL A 618 -2.01 -19.54 0.61
C VAL A 618 -1.15 -18.37 1.06
N HIS A 619 -0.58 -17.66 0.09
CA HIS A 619 0.28 -16.50 0.37
C HIS A 619 -0.09 -15.23 -0.42
N SER A 620 -0.94 -15.32 -1.45
CA SER A 620 -1.33 -14.17 -2.25
C SER A 620 -2.47 -13.36 -1.61
N THR A 621 -2.33 -12.04 -1.61
CA THR A 621 -3.33 -11.10 -1.09
C THR A 621 -4.53 -10.89 -2.03
N LEU A 622 -4.46 -11.44 -3.24
CA LEU A 622 -5.51 -11.36 -4.25
C LEU A 622 -6.64 -12.38 -4.04
N PHE A 623 -6.40 -13.41 -3.23
CA PHE A 623 -7.41 -14.43 -2.92
C PHE A 623 -8.03 -14.24 -1.54
N ALA A 624 -9.33 -14.47 -1.49
CA ALA A 624 -10.08 -14.65 -0.25
C ALA A 624 -10.64 -16.08 -0.20
N TYR A 625 -10.82 -16.60 1.01
CA TYR A 625 -11.23 -17.98 1.22
C TYR A 625 -12.38 -18.06 2.22
N ASN A 626 -13.22 -19.08 2.05
CA ASN A 626 -14.25 -19.46 2.99
C ASN A 626 -13.79 -20.72 3.74
N LEU A 627 -13.62 -20.58 5.05
CA LEU A 627 -13.35 -21.68 5.96
C LEU A 627 -14.65 -22.13 6.62
N ARG A 628 -14.84 -23.44 6.72
CA ARG A 628 -15.90 -24.07 7.52
C ARG A 628 -15.30 -25.09 8.46
N VAL A 629 -15.76 -25.05 9.71
CA VAL A 629 -15.37 -25.96 10.77
C VAL A 629 -16.64 -26.67 11.23
N ASP A 630 -16.82 -27.90 10.75
CA ASP A 630 -17.96 -28.75 11.11
C ASP A 630 -17.56 -29.63 12.29
N ARG A 631 -18.36 -29.61 13.37
CA ARG A 631 -18.14 -30.41 14.57
C ARG A 631 -19.45 -31.01 15.08
N CYS A 632 -19.37 -32.19 15.68
CA CYS A 632 -20.48 -32.73 16.47
C CYS A 632 -20.44 -32.11 17.87
N LYS A 633 -21.59 -31.68 18.40
CA LYS A 633 -21.68 -31.20 19.79
C LYS A 633 -21.27 -32.32 20.75
N CYS A 634 -20.55 -31.99 21.81
CA CYS A 634 -20.21 -32.96 22.85
C CYS A 634 -21.48 -33.53 23.50
N GLY A 635 -21.42 -34.81 23.89
CA GLY A 635 -22.58 -35.50 24.48
C GLY A 635 -22.98 -34.93 25.84
N SER A 636 -24.24 -35.15 26.22
CA SER A 636 -24.92 -34.56 27.39
C SER A 636 -24.35 -34.86 28.80
N LYS A 637 -23.22 -35.58 28.92
CA LYS A 637 -22.61 -35.94 30.22
C LYS A 637 -21.41 -35.07 30.61
N GLN A 638 -20.80 -34.32 29.68
CA GLN A 638 -19.69 -33.42 29.95
C GLN A 638 -19.78 -32.20 29.03
N ASP A 639 -20.08 -31.04 29.60
CA ASP A 639 -20.09 -29.77 28.86
C ASP A 639 -18.67 -29.39 28.40
N GLU A 640 -18.60 -28.73 27.25
CA GLU A 640 -17.37 -28.17 26.69
C GLU A 640 -16.80 -27.10 27.63
N MET A 641 -15.52 -27.18 27.98
CA MET A 641 -14.87 -26.17 28.83
C MET A 641 -14.75 -24.81 28.13
N PHE A 642 -14.56 -24.83 26.81
CA PHE A 642 -14.53 -23.63 25.97
C PHE A 642 -15.00 -23.96 24.55
N ALA A 643 -15.53 -22.96 23.86
CA ALA A 643 -15.93 -23.09 22.46
C ALA A 643 -14.70 -23.00 21.54
N PRO A 644 -14.67 -23.67 20.37
CA PRO A 644 -13.52 -23.68 19.48
C PRO A 644 -13.05 -22.27 19.12
N LEU A 645 -11.75 -22.06 19.29
CA LEU A 645 -11.07 -20.82 18.95
C LEU A 645 -10.14 -21.10 17.77
N LEU A 646 -10.16 -20.24 16.77
CA LEU A 646 -9.28 -20.34 15.62
C LEU A 646 -8.49 -19.05 15.47
N ARG A 647 -7.18 -19.16 15.25
CA ARG A 647 -6.31 -18.07 14.81
C ARG A 647 -5.85 -18.36 13.39
N GLN A 648 -6.12 -17.43 12.47
CA GLN A 648 -5.37 -17.35 11.21
C GLN A 648 -4.12 -16.50 11.44
N TYR A 649 -2.97 -16.89 10.90
CA TYR A 649 -1.78 -16.06 10.97
C TYR A 649 -0.81 -16.27 9.81
N ILE A 650 0.05 -15.27 9.59
CA ILE A 650 1.22 -15.32 8.70
C ILE A 650 2.41 -14.78 9.49
N GLN A 651 3.55 -15.47 9.40
CA GLN A 651 4.75 -15.11 10.14
C GLN A 651 5.38 -13.80 9.66
N GLU A 652 5.46 -13.54 8.35
CA GLU A 652 5.93 -12.27 7.80
C GLU A 652 4.80 -11.60 6.99
N PRO A 653 4.18 -10.49 7.44
CA PRO A 653 4.65 -9.49 8.41
C PRO A 653 3.91 -9.51 9.77
N TYR A 654 3.81 -10.67 10.43
CA TYR A 654 3.12 -10.84 11.73
C TYR A 654 1.64 -10.41 11.72
N GLU A 655 0.84 -10.99 10.83
CA GLU A 655 -0.62 -10.83 10.86
C GLU A 655 -1.24 -11.96 11.68
N SER A 656 -2.23 -11.64 12.52
CA SER A 656 -3.07 -12.63 13.20
C SER A 656 -4.50 -12.15 13.31
N LYS A 657 -5.47 -13.03 13.04
CA LYS A 657 -6.89 -12.76 13.33
C LYS A 657 -7.53 -13.94 14.02
N TYR A 658 -8.44 -13.64 14.93
CA TYR A 658 -9.09 -14.64 15.77
C TYR A 658 -10.58 -14.78 15.41
N PHE A 659 -11.05 -16.02 15.43
CA PHE A 659 -12.45 -16.39 15.27
C PHE A 659 -12.87 -17.19 16.49
N VAL A 660 -13.68 -16.55 17.34
CA VAL A 660 -14.27 -17.15 18.56
C VAL A 660 -15.50 -17.96 18.20
N ASN A 661 -15.82 -18.98 19.02
CA ASN A 661 -16.97 -19.87 18.85
C ASN A 661 -17.15 -20.34 17.39
N THR A 662 -16.04 -20.67 16.75
CA THR A 662 -16.00 -20.67 15.29
C THR A 662 -16.73 -21.88 14.70
N LYS A 663 -17.58 -21.62 13.71
CA LYS A 663 -18.09 -22.62 12.75
C LYS A 663 -17.38 -22.51 11.40
N GLY A 664 -16.31 -21.73 11.35
CA GLY A 664 -15.73 -21.20 10.13
C GLY A 664 -15.64 -19.69 10.12
N GLY A 665 -15.12 -19.15 9.03
CA GLY A 665 -14.83 -17.73 8.89
C GLY A 665 -14.41 -17.36 7.49
N LYS A 666 -14.36 -16.06 7.25
CA LYS A 666 -13.82 -15.45 6.04
C LYS A 666 -12.32 -15.24 6.23
N ILE A 667 -11.51 -15.95 5.47
CA ILE A 667 -10.05 -15.95 5.58
C ILE A 667 -9.50 -15.05 4.48
N ASN A 668 -8.71 -14.06 4.90
CA ASN A 668 -7.97 -13.16 4.02
C ASN A 668 -6.58 -12.92 4.63
N VAL A 669 -5.60 -12.65 3.77
CA VAL A 669 -4.18 -12.61 4.14
C VAL A 669 -3.48 -11.41 3.51
N HIS A 670 -2.54 -10.82 4.24
CA HIS A 670 -1.68 -9.70 3.79
C HIS A 670 -0.22 -10.18 3.54
N GLY A 671 -0.07 -11.27 2.78
CA GLY A 671 1.21 -11.81 2.32
C GLY A 671 1.78 -11.12 1.06
N LEU A 672 2.03 -11.89 -0.01
CA LEU A 672 2.57 -11.37 -1.27
C LEU A 672 1.53 -10.54 -2.04
N SER A 673 1.80 -9.24 -2.15
CA SER A 673 0.95 -8.26 -2.84
C SER A 673 1.62 -7.72 -4.11
N PRO A 674 0.83 -7.35 -5.15
CA PRO A 674 1.37 -6.72 -6.35
C PRO A 674 2.18 -5.45 -6.02
N TYR A 675 3.24 -5.21 -6.80
CA TYR A 675 4.13 -4.04 -6.74
C TYR A 675 4.96 -3.91 -5.44
N MET A 676 4.90 -4.90 -4.56
CA MET A 676 5.73 -4.94 -3.36
C MET A 676 7.18 -5.33 -3.70
N PRO A 677 8.18 -4.64 -3.14
CA PRO A 677 9.56 -5.05 -3.24
C PRO A 677 9.82 -6.37 -2.47
N PRO A 678 10.83 -7.17 -2.87
CA PRO A 678 11.25 -8.36 -2.13
C PRO A 678 11.80 -8.02 -0.72
N PRO A 679 11.77 -8.97 0.23
CA PRO A 679 12.30 -8.77 1.58
C PRO A 679 13.84 -8.67 1.60
N LEU A 680 14.39 -8.03 2.63
CA LEU A 680 15.85 -7.86 2.81
C LEU A 680 16.59 -9.20 2.96
N SER A 681 15.93 -10.24 3.46
CA SER A 681 16.50 -11.57 3.64
C SER A 681 16.78 -12.29 2.31
N GLY A 682 16.23 -11.81 1.19
CA GLY A 682 16.35 -12.44 -0.13
C GLY A 682 15.60 -13.77 -0.28
N LYS A 683 15.04 -14.32 0.80
CA LYS A 683 14.20 -15.52 0.79
C LYS A 683 12.74 -15.11 0.63
N LEU A 684 12.03 -15.68 -0.35
CA LEU A 684 10.58 -15.50 -0.42
C LEU A 684 9.94 -16.10 0.85
N PRO A 685 8.89 -15.49 1.42
CA PRO A 685 8.16 -16.05 2.55
C PRO A 685 7.60 -17.43 2.13
N THR A 686 8.12 -18.49 2.76
CA THR A 686 7.86 -19.88 2.39
C THR A 686 6.71 -20.51 3.19
N GLU A 687 6.25 -19.86 4.26
CA GLU A 687 5.34 -20.50 5.22
C GLU A 687 3.84 -20.33 4.90
N GLY A 688 3.45 -19.39 4.03
CA GLY A 688 2.06 -19.20 3.62
C GLY A 688 1.11 -18.92 4.80
N LEU A 689 -0.11 -19.45 4.73
CA LEU A 689 -1.13 -19.32 5.78
C LEU A 689 -1.00 -20.44 6.79
N SER A 690 -1.04 -20.08 8.08
CA SER A 690 -1.16 -21.02 9.17
C SER A 690 -2.48 -20.83 9.91
N LEU A 691 -3.14 -21.93 10.26
CA LEU A 691 -4.38 -21.95 11.03
C LEU A 691 -4.16 -22.72 12.33
N GLN A 692 -4.16 -22.02 13.46
CA GLN A 692 -4.11 -22.62 14.80
C GLN A 692 -5.53 -22.77 15.33
N LEU A 693 -5.94 -24.00 15.62
CA LEU A 693 -7.26 -24.35 16.11
C LEU A 693 -7.14 -24.93 17.52
N TRP A 694 -7.70 -24.21 18.49
CA TRP A 694 -7.89 -24.69 19.86
C TRP A 694 -9.28 -25.30 20.00
N THR A 695 -9.33 -26.52 20.51
CA THR A 695 -10.59 -27.25 20.75
C THR A 695 -10.48 -28.05 22.03
N ASP A 696 -11.59 -28.18 22.77
CA ASP A 696 -11.62 -29.00 23.98
C ASP A 696 -11.28 -30.47 23.62
N PRO A 697 -10.14 -31.01 24.11
CA PRO A 697 -9.70 -32.35 23.78
C PRO A 697 -10.34 -33.41 24.69
N THR A 698 -11.11 -33.00 25.72
CA THR A 698 -11.92 -33.93 26.53
C THR A 698 -13.19 -34.34 25.80
N CYS A 699 -13.53 -33.64 24.72
CA CYS A 699 -14.67 -33.96 23.89
C CYS A 699 -14.35 -35.04 22.85
N ASN A 700 -14.96 -36.21 22.99
CA ASN A 700 -14.85 -37.33 22.05
C ASN A 700 -15.67 -37.08 20.76
N SER A 701 -15.30 -36.06 19.99
CA SER A 701 -15.92 -35.70 18.71
C SER A 701 -14.86 -35.44 17.65
N THR A 702 -15.13 -35.74 16.38
CA THR A 702 -14.21 -35.42 15.28
C THR A 702 -14.50 -34.03 14.70
N VAL A 703 -13.46 -33.28 14.33
CA VAL A 703 -13.60 -31.95 13.72
C VAL A 703 -13.24 -32.02 12.25
N LYS A 704 -14.11 -31.52 11.37
CA LYS A 704 -13.87 -31.47 9.92
C LYS A 704 -13.66 -30.03 9.49
N ILE A 705 -12.52 -29.79 8.86
CA ILE A 705 -12.08 -28.47 8.40
C ILE A 705 -12.14 -28.47 6.87
N SER A 706 -12.78 -27.47 6.30
CA SER A 706 -12.81 -27.26 4.85
C SER A 706 -12.52 -25.82 4.48
N LEU A 707 -11.61 -25.62 3.53
CA LEU A 707 -11.22 -24.32 3.00
C LEU A 707 -11.49 -24.30 1.50
N SER A 708 -12.16 -23.27 1.02
CA SER A 708 -12.51 -23.10 -0.39
C SER A 708 -12.27 -21.66 -0.84
N VAL A 709 -11.89 -21.45 -2.10
CA VAL A 709 -11.63 -20.10 -2.62
C VAL A 709 -12.95 -19.38 -2.88
N ASP A 710 -13.07 -18.16 -2.37
CA ASP A 710 -14.19 -17.27 -2.66
C ASP A 710 -13.85 -16.42 -3.89
N VAL A 711 -14.18 -16.91 -5.09
CA VAL A 711 -13.86 -16.23 -6.35
C VAL A 711 -14.50 -14.85 -6.43
N VAL A 712 -15.75 -14.72 -5.99
CA VAL A 712 -16.47 -13.43 -6.02
C VAL A 712 -15.87 -12.49 -4.99
N GLY A 713 -15.63 -12.95 -3.75
CA GLY A 713 -14.99 -12.17 -2.69
C GLY A 713 -13.55 -11.74 -3.03
N SER A 714 -12.81 -12.57 -3.78
CA SER A 714 -11.46 -12.28 -4.26
C SER A 714 -11.45 -11.12 -5.27
N ALA A 715 -12.50 -10.98 -6.09
CA ALA A 715 -12.62 -9.90 -7.06
C ALA A 715 -12.57 -8.51 -6.39
N GLY A 716 -13.13 -8.37 -5.19
CA GLY A 716 -13.07 -7.13 -4.41
C GLY A 716 -11.65 -6.72 -4.00
N LYS A 717 -10.71 -7.66 -3.87
CA LYS A 717 -9.32 -7.38 -3.48
C LYS A 717 -8.52 -6.66 -4.57
N LEU A 718 -9.02 -6.65 -5.82
CA LEU A 718 -8.39 -5.97 -6.97
C LEU A 718 -8.45 -4.44 -6.88
N VAL A 719 -9.50 -3.87 -6.27
CA VAL A 719 -9.77 -2.42 -6.29
C VAL A 719 -8.60 -1.63 -5.71
N MET A 720 -8.18 -1.95 -4.48
CA MET A 720 -7.13 -1.19 -3.79
C MET A 720 -5.74 -1.38 -4.42
N ARG A 721 -5.43 -2.59 -4.90
CA ARG A 721 -4.11 -2.98 -5.41
C ARG A 721 -3.87 -2.56 -6.87
N TYR A 722 -4.92 -2.40 -7.66
CA TYR A 722 -4.86 -2.08 -9.09
C TYR A 722 -5.58 -0.77 -9.47
N ARG A 723 -5.89 0.12 -8.52
CA ARG A 723 -6.59 1.39 -8.81
C ARG A 723 -5.94 2.26 -9.90
N THR A 724 -4.60 2.26 -10.00
CA THR A 724 -3.86 3.00 -11.02
C THR A 724 -3.98 2.38 -12.42
N VAL A 725 -4.36 1.10 -12.54
CA VAL A 725 -4.68 0.46 -13.83
C VAL A 725 -5.86 1.15 -14.51
N LEU A 726 -6.84 1.63 -13.73
CA LEU A 726 -7.99 2.39 -14.23
C LEU A 726 -7.60 3.76 -14.80
N ALA A 727 -6.37 4.24 -14.57
CA ALA A 727 -5.83 5.42 -15.24
C ALA A 727 -4.96 5.03 -16.46
N ALA A 728 -4.12 4.01 -16.32
CA ALA A 728 -3.13 3.63 -17.34
C ALA A 728 -3.72 2.88 -18.54
N PHE A 729 -4.55 1.86 -18.32
CA PHE A 729 -5.07 1.02 -19.40
C PHE A 729 -6.08 1.74 -20.31
N PRO A 730 -6.94 2.66 -19.82
CA PRO A 730 -7.73 3.50 -20.70
C PRO A 730 -6.90 4.33 -21.69
N LEU A 731 -5.74 4.84 -21.26
CA LEU A 731 -4.82 5.56 -22.15
C LEU A 731 -4.21 4.64 -23.22
N LEU A 732 -3.91 3.38 -22.89
CA LEU A 732 -3.56 2.36 -23.87
C LEU A 732 -4.67 2.20 -24.92
N VAL A 733 -5.93 2.05 -24.49
CA VAL A 733 -7.08 1.88 -25.39
C VAL A 733 -7.23 3.11 -26.30
N VAL A 734 -7.23 4.32 -25.73
CA VAL A 734 -7.34 5.58 -26.48
C VAL A 734 -6.19 5.73 -27.49
N ALA A 735 -4.96 5.41 -27.11
CA ALA A 735 -3.80 5.46 -28.00
C ALA A 735 -3.94 4.51 -29.20
N VAL A 736 -4.44 3.29 -28.99
CA VAL A 736 -4.69 2.32 -30.06
C VAL A 736 -5.81 2.79 -31.00
N VAL A 737 -6.88 3.36 -30.45
CA VAL A 737 -7.99 3.95 -31.22
C VAL A 737 -7.51 5.12 -32.08
N LEU A 738 -6.70 6.03 -31.51
CA LEU A 738 -6.09 7.15 -32.23
C LEU A 738 -5.15 6.68 -33.32
N ARG A 739 -4.30 5.69 -33.04
CA ARG A 739 -3.39 5.09 -34.03
C ARG A 739 -4.16 4.57 -35.25
N LYS A 740 -5.30 3.91 -35.03
CA LYS A 740 -6.15 3.41 -36.11
C LYS A 740 -6.80 4.55 -36.90
N GLN A 741 -7.27 5.61 -36.23
CA GLN A 741 -7.81 6.81 -36.87
C GLN A 741 -6.79 7.47 -37.79
N PHE A 742 -5.57 7.72 -37.32
CA PHE A 742 -4.50 8.31 -38.14
C PHE A 742 -4.14 7.42 -39.33
N LYS A 743 -4.00 6.11 -39.14
CA LYS A 743 -3.70 5.16 -40.22
C LYS A 743 -4.76 5.20 -41.33
N ILE A 744 -6.04 5.30 -40.98
CA ILE A 744 -7.13 5.34 -41.96
C ILE A 744 -7.27 6.73 -42.58
N TYR A 745 -7.04 7.80 -41.82
CA TYR A 745 -7.03 9.16 -42.33
C TYR A 745 -5.92 9.38 -43.38
N ASP A 746 -4.70 8.92 -43.11
CA ASP A 746 -3.57 9.05 -44.05
C ASP A 746 -3.82 8.29 -45.36
N THR A 747 -4.52 7.15 -45.31
CA THR A 747 -4.80 6.32 -46.50
C THR A 747 -6.06 6.77 -47.26
N THR A 748 -7.15 7.06 -46.56
CA THR A 748 -8.47 7.31 -47.18
C THR A 748 -8.88 8.78 -47.23
N GLY A 749 -8.29 9.63 -46.39
CA GLY A 749 -8.67 11.04 -46.24
C GLY A 749 -9.94 11.28 -45.42
N VAL A 750 -10.52 10.22 -44.85
CA VAL A 750 -11.65 10.31 -43.94
C VAL A 750 -11.16 10.09 -42.52
N PHE A 751 -11.39 11.08 -41.64
CA PHE A 751 -11.10 10.93 -40.22
C PHE A 751 -12.34 10.34 -39.55
N MET A 752 -12.28 9.04 -39.27
CA MET A 752 -13.40 8.30 -38.70
C MET A 752 -13.72 8.73 -37.28
N SER A 753 -14.98 8.56 -36.87
CA SER A 753 -15.38 8.84 -35.49
C SER A 753 -14.67 7.90 -34.50
N PHE A 754 -14.51 8.35 -33.26
CA PHE A 754 -13.88 7.57 -32.19
C PHE A 754 -14.63 6.24 -31.98
N SER A 755 -15.96 6.27 -31.96
CA SER A 755 -16.83 5.10 -31.80
C SER A 755 -16.63 4.06 -32.91
N HIS A 756 -16.47 4.49 -34.17
CA HIS A 756 -16.25 3.57 -35.28
C HIS A 756 -14.83 2.98 -35.26
N SER A 757 -13.82 3.78 -34.91
CA SER A 757 -12.46 3.29 -34.72
C SER A 757 -12.39 2.27 -33.59
N MET A 758 -13.09 2.52 -32.48
CA MET A 758 -13.23 1.60 -31.37
C MET A 758 -13.84 0.26 -31.81
N ASP A 759 -14.94 0.25 -32.55
CA ASP A 759 -15.55 -0.99 -33.07
C ASP A 759 -14.57 -1.81 -33.93
N GLN A 760 -13.81 -1.15 -34.80
CA GLN A 760 -12.78 -1.84 -35.59
C GLN A 760 -11.64 -2.38 -34.73
N CYS A 761 -11.21 -1.62 -33.71
CA CYS A 761 -10.14 -2.01 -32.80
C CYS A 761 -10.53 -3.21 -31.94
N ILE A 762 -11.77 -3.29 -31.46
CA ILE A 762 -12.29 -4.42 -30.68
C ILE A 762 -12.27 -5.72 -31.49
N ARG A 763 -12.49 -5.64 -32.82
CA ARG A 763 -12.45 -6.81 -33.71
C ARG A 763 -11.04 -7.24 -34.12
N THR A 764 -10.03 -6.37 -33.97
CA THR A 764 -8.70 -6.59 -34.57
C THR A 764 -7.55 -6.32 -33.60
N SER A 765 -7.20 -5.05 -33.41
CA SER A 765 -5.99 -4.63 -32.69
C SER A 765 -6.03 -4.93 -31.19
N LEU A 766 -7.16 -4.68 -30.51
CA LEU A 766 -7.23 -4.80 -29.05
C LEU A 766 -7.08 -6.25 -28.56
N PRO A 767 -7.79 -7.25 -29.12
CA PRO A 767 -7.55 -8.66 -28.78
C PRO A 767 -6.11 -9.09 -29.03
N ALA A 768 -5.51 -8.69 -30.16
CA ALA A 768 -4.12 -9.01 -30.49
C ALA A 768 -3.12 -8.38 -29.50
N ILE A 769 -3.37 -7.14 -29.07
CA ILE A 769 -2.52 -6.45 -28.10
C ILE A 769 -2.67 -7.07 -26.71
N PHE A 770 -3.88 -7.34 -26.24
CA PHE A 770 -4.07 -7.95 -24.91
C PHE A 770 -3.55 -9.38 -24.84
N THR A 771 -3.65 -10.17 -25.91
CA THR A 771 -3.01 -11.49 -25.98
C THR A 771 -1.49 -11.37 -25.94
N ALA A 772 -0.88 -10.46 -26.72
CA ALA A 772 0.56 -10.20 -26.66
C ALA A 772 1.02 -9.72 -25.28
N LEU A 773 0.27 -8.82 -24.63
CA LEU A 773 0.54 -8.36 -23.27
C LEU A 773 0.41 -9.48 -22.24
N THR A 774 -0.55 -10.40 -22.42
CA THR A 774 -0.70 -11.58 -21.56
C THR A 774 0.52 -12.49 -21.65
N PHE A 775 0.99 -12.78 -22.87
CA PHE A 775 2.24 -13.53 -23.07
C PHE A 775 3.45 -12.81 -22.48
N LEU A 776 3.51 -11.47 -22.63
CA LEU A 776 4.57 -10.66 -22.03
C LEU A 776 4.50 -10.71 -20.49
N ALA A 777 3.31 -10.69 -19.89
CA ALA A 777 3.13 -10.80 -18.43
C ALA A 777 3.68 -12.14 -17.91
N ILE A 778 3.32 -13.24 -18.57
CA ILE A 778 3.79 -14.59 -18.23
C ILE A 778 5.32 -14.68 -18.43
N ALA A 779 5.82 -14.16 -19.55
CA ALA A 779 7.24 -14.16 -19.85
C ALA A 779 8.03 -13.36 -18.81
N LEU A 780 7.53 -12.19 -18.40
CA LEU A 780 8.18 -11.35 -17.41
C LEU A 780 8.17 -11.99 -16.02
N SER A 781 7.03 -12.56 -15.59
CA SER A 781 6.93 -13.31 -14.33
C SER A 781 7.88 -14.52 -14.28
N LYS A 782 8.06 -15.25 -15.39
CA LYS A 782 9.06 -16.33 -15.47
C LYS A 782 10.49 -15.81 -15.52
N ALA A 783 10.70 -14.71 -16.24
CA ALA A 783 12.00 -14.08 -16.38
C ALA A 783 12.52 -13.53 -15.05
N THR A 784 11.67 -12.95 -14.21
CA THR A 784 12.08 -12.49 -12.88
C THR A 784 12.50 -13.62 -11.94
N GLN A 785 12.04 -14.85 -12.18
CA GLN A 785 12.48 -16.04 -11.44
C GLN A 785 13.75 -16.69 -12.02
N GLY A 786 14.11 -16.40 -13.28
CA GLY A 786 15.22 -17.03 -13.99
C GLY A 786 16.63 -16.65 -13.51
N PRO A 787 17.59 -17.60 -13.44
CA PRO A 787 19.00 -17.31 -13.10
C PRO A 787 19.70 -16.43 -14.15
N TRP A 788 19.33 -16.59 -15.43
CA TRP A 788 19.99 -15.93 -16.56
C TRP A 788 19.73 -14.42 -16.62
N THR A 789 18.50 -14.01 -16.31
CA THR A 789 18.07 -12.60 -16.23
C THR A 789 18.69 -11.89 -15.04
N ARG A 790 18.76 -12.54 -13.86
CA ARG A 790 19.53 -12.03 -12.71
C ARG A 790 20.99 -11.73 -13.09
N LYS A 791 21.61 -12.63 -13.87
CA LYS A 791 22.97 -12.46 -14.39
C LYS A 791 23.10 -11.34 -15.42
N TRP A 792 22.09 -11.15 -16.28
CA TRP A 792 22.09 -10.07 -17.28
C TRP A 792 21.89 -8.69 -16.65
N PHE A 793 20.96 -8.57 -15.70
CA PHE A 793 20.75 -7.33 -14.93
C PHE A 793 22.00 -6.97 -14.11
N SER A 794 22.57 -7.91 -13.34
CA SER A 794 23.82 -7.71 -12.58
C SER A 794 24.97 -7.20 -13.46
N LYS A 795 25.11 -7.75 -14.68
CA LYS A 795 26.14 -7.32 -15.64
C LYS A 795 25.89 -5.93 -16.25
N SER A 796 24.63 -5.49 -16.32
CA SER A 796 24.24 -4.17 -16.83
C SER A 796 24.33 -3.06 -15.78
N THR A 797 24.17 -3.39 -14.50
CA THR A 797 24.15 -2.41 -13.38
C THR A 797 25.46 -2.39 -12.59
N GLY A 798 26.38 -3.33 -12.82
CA GLY A 798 27.66 -3.41 -12.09
C GLY A 798 27.51 -3.85 -10.63
N THR A 799 26.35 -4.39 -10.26
CA THR A 799 26.02 -4.86 -8.91
C THR A 799 26.39 -6.35 -8.76
N SER A 800 26.84 -6.76 -7.57
CA SER A 800 27.19 -8.16 -7.26
C SER A 800 26.04 -9.13 -7.57
N GLU A 801 26.37 -10.40 -7.86
CA GLU A 801 25.38 -11.45 -8.16
C GLU A 801 24.39 -11.71 -6.99
N GLU A 802 24.68 -11.18 -5.80
CA GLU A 802 23.86 -11.26 -4.57
C GLU A 802 22.98 -10.01 -4.32
N ALA A 803 23.11 -8.94 -5.12
CA ALA A 803 22.32 -7.73 -4.90
C ALA A 803 20.84 -7.95 -5.25
N ILE A 804 19.96 -7.70 -4.27
CA ILE A 804 18.51 -7.82 -4.43
C ILE A 804 18.00 -6.65 -5.29
N ASP A 805 17.43 -6.95 -6.45
CA ASP A 805 16.74 -5.94 -7.26
C ASP A 805 15.35 -5.66 -6.66
N PHE A 806 15.19 -4.46 -6.08
CA PHE A 806 13.94 -4.03 -5.46
C PHE A 806 12.90 -3.50 -6.45
N THR A 807 13.24 -3.39 -7.74
CA THR A 807 12.36 -2.85 -8.81
C THR A 807 11.73 -3.95 -9.67
N VAL A 808 12.02 -5.22 -9.38
CA VAL A 808 11.56 -6.39 -10.16
C VAL A 808 10.04 -6.42 -10.37
N ASN A 809 9.28 -5.98 -9.37
CA ASN A 809 7.81 -6.00 -9.38
C ASN A 809 7.19 -4.67 -9.87
N ASP A 810 7.97 -3.78 -10.50
CA ASP A 810 7.46 -2.49 -10.99
C ASP A 810 6.72 -2.60 -12.33
N PHE A 811 6.77 -3.75 -12.99
CA PHE A 811 6.29 -3.89 -14.36
C PHE A 811 4.89 -4.50 -14.44
N MET A 812 4.07 -3.95 -15.33
CA MET A 812 2.77 -4.44 -15.79
C MET A 812 1.76 -4.79 -14.69
N LEU A 813 1.76 -6.03 -14.19
CA LEU A 813 0.86 -6.52 -13.13
C LEU A 813 1.50 -6.49 -11.73
N GLY A 814 2.81 -6.26 -11.66
CA GLY A 814 3.57 -6.20 -10.42
C GLY A 814 3.60 -7.50 -9.61
N THR A 815 3.36 -8.64 -10.24
CA THR A 815 3.39 -9.96 -9.59
C THR A 815 4.41 -10.87 -10.26
N SER A 816 5.05 -11.71 -9.45
CA SER A 816 5.99 -12.74 -9.90
C SER A 816 5.30 -14.07 -10.23
N ASP A 817 4.01 -14.23 -9.95
CA ASP A 817 3.26 -15.48 -10.18
C ASP A 817 2.60 -15.49 -11.58
N PRO A 818 2.93 -16.47 -12.45
CA PRO A 818 2.35 -16.56 -13.80
C PRO A 818 0.86 -16.95 -13.80
N PHE A 819 0.31 -17.42 -12.68
CA PHE A 819 -1.11 -17.75 -12.54
C PHE A 819 -2.04 -16.60 -12.90
N PHE A 820 -1.64 -15.36 -12.58
CA PHE A 820 -2.47 -14.16 -12.75
C PHE A 820 -2.56 -13.63 -14.19
N TRP A 821 -2.23 -14.44 -15.19
CA TRP A 821 -2.29 -14.08 -16.62
C TRP A 821 -3.67 -13.53 -17.04
N PHE A 822 -4.75 -14.01 -16.43
CA PHE A 822 -6.12 -13.59 -16.75
C PHE A 822 -6.43 -12.14 -16.35
N LEU A 823 -5.62 -11.52 -15.49
CA LEU A 823 -5.83 -10.12 -15.08
C LEU A 823 -5.65 -9.14 -16.24
N VAL A 824 -4.69 -9.37 -17.13
CA VAL A 824 -4.46 -8.50 -18.31
C VAL A 824 -5.71 -8.39 -19.20
N PRO A 825 -6.30 -9.49 -19.72
CA PRO A 825 -7.51 -9.40 -20.54
C PRO A 825 -8.71 -8.89 -19.73
N THR A 826 -8.79 -9.18 -18.43
CA THR A 826 -9.86 -8.69 -17.55
C THR A 826 -9.81 -7.16 -17.43
N PHE A 827 -8.64 -6.59 -17.08
CA PHE A 827 -8.45 -5.14 -17.03
C PHE A 827 -8.56 -4.48 -18.40
N GLY A 828 -8.11 -5.16 -19.46
CA GLY A 828 -8.30 -4.71 -20.84
C GLY A 828 -9.77 -4.57 -21.21
N LEU A 829 -10.60 -5.57 -20.89
CA LEU A 829 -12.04 -5.54 -21.13
C LEU A 829 -12.73 -4.42 -20.34
N ILE A 830 -12.44 -4.30 -19.04
CA ILE A 830 -12.96 -3.21 -18.20
C ILE A 830 -12.59 -1.85 -18.79
N SER A 831 -11.31 -1.66 -19.13
CA SER A 831 -10.81 -0.39 -19.68
C SER A 831 -11.47 -0.04 -21.01
N VAL A 832 -11.69 -1.01 -21.90
CA VAL A 832 -12.44 -0.81 -23.15
C VAL A 832 -13.87 -0.37 -22.86
N GLY A 833 -14.58 -1.05 -21.96
CA GLY A 833 -15.95 -0.67 -21.57
C GLY A 833 -16.05 0.71 -20.93
N VAL A 834 -15.10 1.07 -20.07
CA VAL A 834 -15.03 2.41 -19.45
C VAL A 834 -14.71 3.47 -20.50
N CYS A 835 -13.80 3.21 -21.45
CA CYS A 835 -13.54 4.13 -22.57
C CYS A 835 -14.76 4.34 -23.48
N ILE A 836 -15.51 3.27 -23.78
CA ILE A 836 -16.74 3.36 -24.59
C ILE A 836 -17.78 4.23 -23.85
N THR A 837 -18.02 3.91 -22.58
CA THR A 837 -18.99 4.63 -21.73
C THR A 837 -18.59 6.10 -21.59
N GLY A 838 -17.32 6.36 -21.29
CA GLY A 838 -16.77 7.71 -21.20
C GLY A 838 -16.89 8.50 -22.51
N ASN A 839 -16.63 7.86 -23.66
CA ASN A 839 -16.82 8.50 -24.97
C ASN A 839 -18.28 8.89 -25.22
N TYR A 840 -19.24 8.00 -24.96
CA TYR A 840 -20.67 8.34 -25.10
C TYR A 840 -21.09 9.43 -24.12
N PHE A 841 -20.57 9.42 -22.90
CA PHE A 841 -20.80 10.52 -21.94
C PHE A 841 -20.31 11.86 -22.50
N VAL A 842 -19.09 11.93 -23.03
CA VAL A 842 -18.56 13.15 -23.68
C VAL A 842 -19.40 13.56 -24.88
N LEU A 843 -19.88 12.61 -25.69
CA LEU A 843 -20.78 12.90 -26.82
C LEU A 843 -22.13 13.48 -26.35
N ILE A 844 -22.72 12.94 -25.27
CA ILE A 844 -23.96 13.47 -24.68
C ILE A 844 -23.72 14.90 -24.18
N VAL A 845 -22.68 15.12 -23.39
CA VAL A 845 -22.34 16.42 -22.80
C VAL A 845 -22.08 17.47 -23.87
N THR A 846 -21.24 17.16 -24.88
CA THR A 846 -20.95 18.09 -25.98
C THR A 846 -22.19 18.40 -26.83
N ARG A 847 -23.11 17.44 -26.99
CA ARG A 847 -24.39 17.66 -27.70
C ARG A 847 -25.35 18.54 -26.91
N ILE A 848 -25.44 18.37 -25.59
CA ILE A 848 -26.20 19.24 -24.69
C ILE A 848 -25.66 20.68 -24.76
N PHE A 849 -24.34 20.87 -24.64
CA PHE A 849 -23.73 22.19 -24.76
C PHE A 849 -23.90 22.80 -26.15
N ALA A 850 -23.83 22.01 -27.22
CA ALA A 850 -24.09 22.48 -28.58
C ALA A 850 -25.55 22.93 -28.77
N PHE A 851 -26.51 22.21 -28.16
CA PHE A 851 -27.91 22.61 -28.15
C PHE A 851 -28.12 23.92 -27.37
N LEU A 852 -27.59 24.02 -26.16
CA LEU A 852 -27.65 25.23 -25.33
C LEU A 852 -27.02 26.44 -26.03
N HIS A 853 -25.84 26.27 -26.63
CA HIS A 853 -25.17 27.32 -27.39
C HIS A 853 -26.01 27.78 -28.59
N GLY A 854 -26.65 26.84 -29.30
CA GLY A 854 -27.58 27.16 -30.38
C GLY A 854 -28.81 27.92 -29.89
N PHE A 855 -29.41 27.48 -28.79
CA PHE A 855 -30.57 28.12 -28.16
C PHE A 855 -30.25 29.55 -27.71
N ILE A 856 -29.17 29.74 -26.96
CA ILE A 856 -28.70 31.05 -26.50
C ILE A 856 -28.42 31.97 -27.70
N ARG A 857 -27.75 31.47 -28.75
CA ARG A 857 -27.51 32.25 -29.97
C ARG A 857 -28.81 32.66 -30.66
N SER A 858 -29.80 31.77 -30.73
CA SER A 858 -31.12 32.10 -31.31
C SER A 858 -31.92 33.09 -30.45
N TRP A 859 -31.64 33.16 -29.15
CA TRP A 859 -32.31 34.08 -28.22
C TRP A 859 -31.66 35.47 -28.21
N ILE A 860 -30.32 35.53 -28.35
CA ILE A 860 -29.54 36.78 -28.39
C ILE A 860 -29.64 37.44 -29.78
N VAL A 861 -29.63 36.67 -30.87
CA VAL A 861 -29.70 37.21 -32.23
C VAL A 861 -31.17 37.29 -32.66
N ARG A 862 -31.79 38.46 -32.44
CA ARG A 862 -33.10 38.80 -33.05
C ARG A 862 -32.98 38.80 -34.58
N ALA A 863 -34.09 38.44 -35.24
CA ALA A 863 -34.20 37.97 -36.62
C ALA A 863 -33.70 38.90 -37.75
N ASP A 864 -33.25 40.13 -37.49
CA ASP A 864 -32.89 41.09 -38.54
C ASP A 864 -31.40 41.07 -38.97
N ASP A 865 -30.49 40.46 -38.19
CA ASP A 865 -29.05 40.39 -38.54
C ASP A 865 -28.62 39.05 -39.19
N ALA A 866 -29.58 38.20 -39.54
CA ALA A 866 -29.34 36.82 -40.00
C ALA A 866 -28.57 36.68 -41.34
N ARG A 867 -28.28 37.79 -42.05
CA ARG A 867 -27.56 37.78 -43.33
C ARG A 867 -26.04 38.01 -43.24
N LYS A 868 -25.48 38.38 -42.08
CA LYS A 868 -24.02 38.42 -41.90
C LYS A 868 -23.53 37.12 -41.27
N VAL A 869 -23.19 36.15 -42.14
CA VAL A 869 -22.51 34.91 -41.74
C VAL A 869 -21.14 35.25 -41.16
N HIS A 870 -21.06 35.51 -39.85
CA HIS A 870 -19.78 35.48 -39.15
C HIS A 870 -19.24 34.04 -39.22
N PRO A 871 -17.97 33.83 -39.63
CA PRO A 871 -17.37 32.50 -39.64
C PRO A 871 -17.47 31.91 -38.23
N ALA A 872 -17.95 30.67 -38.11
CA ALA A 872 -18.20 30.01 -36.82
C ALA A 872 -16.93 29.83 -35.96
N PHE A 873 -15.76 29.88 -36.60
CA PHE A 873 -14.46 30.08 -35.97
C PHE A 873 -14.04 31.53 -36.23
N ALA A 874 -14.73 32.49 -35.61
CA ALA A 874 -14.40 33.90 -35.76
C ALA A 874 -13.02 34.16 -35.17
N THR A 875 -12.13 34.69 -36.00
CA THR A 875 -10.75 35.05 -35.66
C THR A 875 -10.77 36.16 -34.61
N THR A 876 -10.57 35.84 -33.33
CA THR A 876 -9.87 36.79 -32.45
C THR A 876 -8.60 37.22 -33.20
N SER A 877 -8.28 38.52 -33.22
CA SER A 877 -7.13 39.00 -34.00
C SER A 877 -5.87 38.21 -33.63
N SER A 878 -4.99 37.90 -34.61
CA SER A 878 -3.76 37.13 -34.33
C SER A 878 -2.95 37.76 -33.20
N HIS A 879 -3.01 39.10 -33.10
CA HIS A 879 -2.42 39.88 -32.03
C HIS A 879 -3.01 39.57 -30.65
N GLN A 880 -4.35 39.54 -30.50
CA GLN A 880 -4.99 39.17 -29.22
C GLN A 880 -4.66 37.74 -28.79
N ARG A 881 -4.45 36.82 -29.73
CA ARG A 881 -4.05 35.44 -29.45
C ARG A 881 -2.61 35.31 -29.01
N ILE A 882 -1.69 35.95 -29.74
CA ILE A 882 -0.28 36.00 -29.34
C ILE A 882 -0.15 36.64 -27.96
N VAL A 883 -0.93 37.69 -27.68
CA VAL A 883 -0.98 38.33 -26.36
C VAL A 883 -1.55 37.39 -25.29
N THR A 884 -2.70 36.75 -25.51
CA THR A 884 -3.32 35.84 -24.52
C THR A 884 -2.50 34.58 -24.28
N THR A 885 -1.97 33.95 -25.32
CA THR A 885 -1.03 32.84 -25.22
C THR A 885 0.26 33.30 -24.54
N GLY A 886 0.79 34.48 -24.87
CA GLY A 886 1.95 35.08 -24.23
C GLY A 886 1.74 35.35 -22.73
N VAL A 887 0.58 35.87 -22.34
CA VAL A 887 0.19 36.08 -20.94
C VAL A 887 0.05 34.74 -20.21
N LEU A 888 -0.57 33.73 -20.82
CA LEU A 888 -0.69 32.41 -20.21
C LEU A 888 0.68 31.77 -20.00
N LEU A 889 1.57 31.83 -21.00
CA LEU A 889 2.94 31.32 -20.88
C LEU A 889 3.74 32.09 -19.82
N LEU A 890 3.59 33.43 -19.76
CA LEU A 890 4.22 34.25 -18.72
C LEU A 890 3.71 33.89 -17.33
N MET A 891 2.41 33.66 -17.17
CA MET A 891 1.83 33.19 -15.90
C MET A 891 2.35 31.80 -15.53
N VAL A 892 2.49 30.89 -16.49
CA VAL A 892 3.02 29.53 -16.24
C VAL A 892 4.50 29.53 -15.84
N ILE A 893 5.26 30.51 -16.31
CA ILE A 893 6.68 30.66 -15.94
C ILE A 893 6.82 31.32 -14.56
N THR A 894 5.88 32.19 -14.17
CA THR A 894 6.05 33.05 -12.99
C THR A 894 5.28 32.60 -11.75
N ILE A 895 4.00 32.21 -11.87
CA ILE A 895 3.08 32.09 -10.73
C ILE A 895 2.31 30.76 -10.74
N VAL A 896 1.92 30.29 -11.92
CA VAL A 896 0.88 29.28 -12.09
C VAL A 896 1.50 27.96 -12.57
N PRO A 897 1.16 26.82 -11.94
CA PRO A 897 1.68 25.53 -12.38
C PRO A 897 1.12 25.15 -13.75
N TYR A 898 1.89 24.42 -14.58
CA TYR A 898 1.45 24.01 -15.92
C TYR A 898 0.16 23.17 -15.91
N GLN A 899 -0.14 22.49 -14.79
CA GLN A 899 -1.36 21.72 -14.57
C GLN A 899 -2.61 22.61 -14.66
N PHE A 900 -2.56 23.86 -14.18
CA PHE A 900 -3.66 24.82 -14.34
C PHE A 900 -3.86 25.17 -15.82
N ALA A 901 -2.77 25.50 -16.53
CA ALA A 901 -2.84 25.76 -17.96
C ALA A 901 -3.43 24.57 -18.73
N TYR A 902 -3.09 23.34 -18.34
CA TYR A 902 -3.68 22.14 -18.91
C TYR A 902 -5.21 22.04 -18.71
N ILE A 903 -5.75 22.43 -17.55
CA ILE A 903 -7.19 22.50 -17.33
C ILE A 903 -7.85 23.56 -18.22
N VAL A 904 -7.25 24.76 -18.30
CA VAL A 904 -7.72 25.82 -19.20
C VAL A 904 -7.77 25.30 -20.64
N LEU A 905 -6.75 24.57 -21.08
CA LEU A 905 -6.72 23.94 -22.40
C LEU A 905 -7.82 22.89 -22.58
N CYS A 906 -8.12 22.08 -21.56
CA CYS A 906 -9.25 21.15 -21.61
C CYS A 906 -10.59 21.89 -21.78
N ILE A 907 -10.80 23.00 -21.07
CA ILE A 907 -12.00 23.84 -21.20
C ILE A 907 -12.10 24.44 -22.61
N VAL A 908 -11.00 25.00 -23.13
CA VAL A 908 -10.93 25.54 -24.49
C VAL A 908 -11.20 24.44 -25.52
N GLN A 909 -10.70 23.22 -25.29
CA GLN A 909 -10.92 22.08 -26.18
C GLN A 909 -12.38 21.60 -26.14
N ILE A 910 -13.05 21.61 -24.98
CA ILE A 910 -14.49 21.35 -24.87
C ILE A 910 -15.27 22.37 -25.69
N ALA A 911 -14.97 23.67 -25.52
CA ALA A 911 -15.62 24.74 -26.28
C ALA A 911 -15.38 24.60 -27.80
N THR A 912 -14.15 24.25 -28.20
CA THR A 912 -13.77 24.00 -29.60
C THR A 912 -14.54 22.81 -30.18
N CYS A 913 -14.69 21.72 -29.42
CA CYS A 913 -15.47 20.56 -29.82
C CYS A 913 -16.95 20.89 -30.00
N VAL A 914 -17.53 21.68 -29.08
CA VAL A 914 -18.93 22.15 -29.17
C VAL A 914 -19.15 23.02 -30.42
N ARG A 915 -18.24 23.95 -30.72
CA ARG A 915 -18.30 24.78 -31.94
C ARG A 915 -18.18 23.92 -33.20
N ALA A 916 -17.22 22.99 -33.23
CA ALA A 916 -17.03 22.07 -34.35
C ALA A 916 -18.26 21.17 -34.59
N LEU A 917 -18.90 20.69 -33.53
CA LEU A 917 -20.16 19.94 -33.62
C LEU A 917 -21.27 20.79 -34.24
N ARG A 918 -21.40 22.05 -33.81
CA ARG A 918 -22.44 22.94 -34.34
C ARG A 918 -22.26 23.27 -35.81
N VAL A 919 -21.04 23.58 -36.23
CA VAL A 919 -20.70 23.75 -37.65
C VAL A 919 -21.02 22.51 -38.46
N THR A 920 -20.78 21.32 -37.92
CA THR A 920 -21.08 20.07 -38.59
C THR A 920 -22.59 19.86 -38.77
N LEU A 921 -23.39 20.21 -37.76
CA LEU A 921 -24.86 20.16 -37.83
C LEU A 921 -25.43 21.20 -38.80
N ASP A 922 -24.80 22.37 -38.93
CA ASP A 922 -25.28 23.46 -39.77
C ASP A 922 -24.86 23.32 -41.25
N SER A 923 -23.66 22.79 -41.52
CA SER A 923 -23.07 22.75 -42.87
C SER A 923 -23.12 21.38 -43.57
N GLU A 924 -23.32 20.29 -42.81
CA GLU A 924 -23.26 18.88 -43.25
C GLU A 924 -22.05 18.52 -44.16
N SER A 925 -20.98 19.33 -44.13
CA SER A 925 -19.86 19.16 -45.05
C SER A 925 -18.94 18.01 -44.63
N SER A 926 -18.38 17.31 -45.63
CA SER A 926 -17.42 16.22 -45.40
C SER A 926 -16.18 16.63 -44.60
N GLN A 927 -15.73 17.87 -44.76
CA GLN A 927 -14.57 18.42 -44.06
C GLN A 927 -14.92 18.77 -42.61
N SER A 928 -16.11 19.31 -42.37
CA SER A 928 -16.62 19.62 -41.02
C SER A 928 -16.68 18.35 -40.15
N TYR A 929 -17.17 17.23 -40.69
CA TYR A 929 -17.19 15.94 -39.98
C TYR A 929 -15.79 15.41 -39.64
N ASN A 930 -14.85 15.49 -40.58
CA ASN A 930 -13.48 15.06 -40.35
C ASN A 930 -12.82 15.88 -39.22
N PHE A 931 -13.02 17.20 -39.25
CA PHE A 931 -12.50 18.11 -38.25
C PHE A 931 -13.13 17.86 -36.86
N TYR A 932 -14.45 17.74 -36.78
CA TYR A 932 -15.14 17.42 -35.53
C TYR A 932 -14.66 16.10 -34.91
N ASN A 933 -14.56 15.03 -35.71
CA ASN A 933 -14.10 13.73 -35.21
C ASN A 933 -12.64 13.79 -34.69
N TYR A 934 -11.78 14.59 -35.33
CA TYR A 934 -10.41 14.82 -34.86
C TYR A 934 -10.36 15.57 -33.52
N VAL A 935 -11.05 16.71 -33.42
CA VAL A 935 -11.13 17.52 -32.20
C VAL A 935 -11.73 16.72 -31.04
N HIS A 936 -12.78 15.94 -31.30
CA HIS A 936 -13.40 15.04 -30.31
C HIS A 936 -12.43 13.96 -29.82
N SER A 937 -11.66 13.35 -30.73
CA SER A 937 -10.71 12.29 -30.34
C SER A 937 -9.53 12.84 -29.52
N MET A 938 -9.06 14.05 -29.83
CA MET A 938 -8.08 14.76 -29.01
C MET A 938 -8.66 15.18 -27.66
N LEU A 939 -9.92 15.61 -27.60
CA LEU A 939 -10.61 15.91 -26.33
C LEU A 939 -10.67 14.66 -25.43
N VAL A 940 -11.04 13.50 -25.98
CA VAL A 940 -11.08 12.23 -25.22
C VAL A 940 -9.70 11.89 -24.67
N LEU A 941 -8.62 12.03 -25.44
CA LEU A 941 -7.24 11.85 -24.95
C LEU A 941 -6.92 12.80 -23.79
N MET A 942 -7.23 14.09 -23.96
CA MET A 942 -6.92 15.10 -22.94
C MET A 942 -7.69 14.85 -21.62
N LEU A 943 -8.95 14.44 -21.72
CA LEU A 943 -9.78 14.10 -20.55
C LEU A 943 -9.26 12.87 -19.80
N TRP A 944 -8.64 11.90 -20.48
CA TRP A 944 -8.03 10.73 -19.83
C TRP A 944 -6.68 11.03 -19.16
N ILE A 945 -5.97 12.08 -19.59
CA ILE A 945 -4.75 12.56 -18.92
C ILE A 945 -5.07 13.49 -17.73
N LEU A 946 -6.25 14.14 -17.74
CA LEU A 946 -6.66 15.09 -16.71
C LEU A 946 -6.55 14.55 -15.26
N PRO A 947 -6.96 13.30 -14.93
CA PRO A 947 -6.86 12.77 -13.56
C PRO A 947 -5.43 12.70 -13.02
N ILE A 948 -4.41 12.65 -13.88
CA ILE A 948 -2.99 12.63 -13.49
C ILE A 948 -2.54 14.04 -13.07
N ASN A 949 -3.05 15.09 -13.71
CA ASN A 949 -2.67 16.48 -13.46
C ASN A 949 -3.46 17.14 -12.31
N MET A 950 -4.68 16.68 -12.04
CA MET A 950 -5.56 17.26 -11.03
C MET A 950 -4.96 17.30 -9.62
N PRO A 951 -4.33 16.24 -9.08
CA PRO A 951 -3.94 16.21 -7.68
C PRO A 951 -2.90 17.26 -7.29
N VAL A 952 -1.88 17.47 -8.13
CA VAL A 952 -0.86 18.51 -7.91
C VAL A 952 -1.49 19.91 -7.94
N LEU A 953 -2.49 20.12 -8.81
CA LEU A 953 -3.21 21.40 -8.83
C LEU A 953 -4.00 21.65 -7.55
N VAL A 954 -4.66 20.63 -7.00
CA VAL A 954 -5.41 20.76 -5.74
C VAL A 954 -4.45 21.17 -4.61
N VAL A 955 -3.25 20.60 -4.55
CA VAL A 955 -2.20 20.99 -3.59
C VAL A 955 -1.83 22.47 -3.77
N TRP A 956 -1.62 22.94 -5.00
CA TRP A 956 -1.29 24.35 -5.26
C TRP A 956 -2.42 25.31 -4.85
N ILE A 957 -3.67 24.98 -5.17
CA ILE A 957 -4.85 25.80 -4.77
C ILE A 957 -4.94 25.89 -3.25
N HIS A 958 -4.70 24.77 -2.55
CA HIS A 958 -4.68 24.74 -1.08
C HIS A 958 -3.60 25.67 -0.51
N ASN A 959 -2.38 25.61 -1.02
CA ASN A 959 -1.27 26.44 -0.54
C ASN A 959 -1.52 27.94 -0.78
N LEU A 960 -2.18 28.31 -1.87
CA LEU A 960 -2.64 29.68 -2.09
C LEU A 960 -3.65 30.14 -1.04
N ALA A 961 -4.60 29.28 -0.66
CA ALA A 961 -5.60 29.59 0.38
C ALA A 961 -4.96 29.83 1.76
N VAL A 962 -3.81 29.18 2.02
CA VAL A 962 -3.01 29.35 3.24
C VAL A 962 -2.00 30.51 3.11
N HIS A 963 -2.10 31.33 2.06
CA HIS A 963 -1.21 32.49 1.80
C HIS A 963 0.27 32.13 1.63
N TRP A 964 0.58 30.89 1.24
CA TRP A 964 1.95 30.44 1.00
C TRP A 964 2.29 30.49 -0.50
N LEU A 965 2.94 31.57 -0.93
CA LEU A 965 3.14 31.93 -2.35
C LEU A 965 4.47 31.42 -2.97
N THR A 966 5.22 30.53 -2.31
CA THR A 966 6.51 30.09 -2.87
C THR A 966 6.31 29.32 -4.18
N PRO A 967 6.92 29.75 -5.30
CA PRO A 967 6.76 29.07 -6.59
C PRO A 967 7.45 27.70 -6.55
N PHE A 968 6.71 26.64 -6.88
CA PHE A 968 7.26 25.28 -6.96
C PHE A 968 8.25 25.15 -8.13
N SER A 969 9.52 24.86 -7.86
CA SER A 969 10.58 24.90 -8.87
C SER A 969 10.39 23.94 -10.07
N THR A 970 9.74 22.78 -9.88
CA THR A 970 9.58 21.74 -10.91
C THR A 970 8.32 21.90 -11.79
N HIS A 971 7.29 22.62 -11.31
CA HIS A 971 5.97 22.74 -11.99
C HIS A 971 5.83 23.97 -12.91
N HIS A 972 6.89 24.76 -13.06
CA HIS A 972 6.96 25.88 -14.03
C HIS A 972 7.66 25.47 -15.34
N ASN A 973 7.83 24.16 -15.59
CA ASN A 973 8.43 23.67 -16.82
C ASN A 973 7.50 23.89 -18.03
N LEU A 974 7.76 24.98 -18.73
CA LEU A 974 7.03 25.42 -19.92
C LEU A 974 6.92 24.32 -21.01
N LEU A 975 7.98 23.51 -21.17
CA LEU A 975 8.03 22.45 -22.17
C LEU A 975 6.97 21.36 -21.91
N SER A 976 6.47 21.24 -20.69
CA SER A 976 5.46 20.24 -20.30
C SER A 976 4.04 20.59 -20.76
N VAL A 977 3.80 21.81 -21.27
CA VAL A 977 2.47 22.25 -21.70
C VAL A 977 2.43 23.00 -23.04
N VAL A 978 3.54 23.61 -23.48
CA VAL A 978 3.60 24.33 -24.77
C VAL A 978 3.08 23.53 -25.96
N PRO A 979 3.45 22.25 -26.15
CA PRO A 979 2.90 21.47 -27.26
C PRO A 979 1.37 21.31 -27.23
N TYR A 980 0.78 21.16 -26.04
CA TYR A 980 -0.68 21.17 -25.90
C TYR A 980 -1.27 22.53 -26.28
N ILE A 981 -0.67 23.63 -25.80
CA ILE A 981 -1.13 25.00 -26.11
C ILE A 981 -1.15 25.20 -27.63
N LEU A 982 -0.04 24.91 -28.29
CA LEU A 982 0.10 25.09 -29.74
C LEU A 982 -0.88 24.24 -30.54
N LEU A 983 -1.11 22.99 -30.12
CA LEU A 983 -2.04 22.09 -30.81
C LEU A 983 -3.51 22.49 -30.59
N VAL A 984 -3.89 22.83 -29.37
CA VAL A 984 -5.25 23.32 -29.04
C VAL A 984 -5.53 24.65 -29.72
N GLU A 985 -4.51 25.52 -29.82
CA GLU A 985 -4.62 26.77 -30.55
C GLU A 985 -4.80 26.54 -32.06
N ALA A 986 -4.06 25.60 -32.66
CA ALA A 986 -4.30 25.23 -34.06
C ALA A 986 -5.73 24.71 -34.26
N MET A 987 -6.21 23.83 -33.37
CA MET A 987 -7.58 23.32 -33.44
C MET A 987 -8.63 24.42 -33.21
N SER A 988 -8.43 25.37 -32.30
CA SER A 988 -9.42 26.42 -32.02
C SER A 988 -9.63 27.38 -33.20
N THR A 989 -8.68 27.43 -34.14
CA THR A 989 -8.78 28.18 -35.40
C THR A 989 -9.50 27.45 -36.52
N GLY A 990 -9.90 26.21 -36.32
CA GLY A 990 -10.46 25.36 -37.38
C GLY A 990 -9.40 24.67 -38.24
N ASN A 991 -8.11 24.76 -37.90
CA ASN A 991 -7.05 24.12 -38.65
C ASN A 991 -6.94 22.64 -38.28
N MET A 992 -7.26 21.76 -39.25
CA MET A 992 -7.12 20.31 -39.10
C MET A 992 -5.67 19.87 -39.40
N LEU A 993 -5.25 18.75 -38.81
CA LEU A 993 -4.00 18.10 -39.18
C LEU A 993 -4.00 17.71 -40.67
N PRO A 994 -2.99 18.09 -41.46
CA PRO A 994 -2.88 17.70 -42.87
C PRO A 994 -2.58 16.21 -43.00
N ARG A 995 -2.98 15.62 -44.13
CA ARG A 995 -2.73 14.20 -44.43
C ARG A 995 -1.24 13.94 -44.61
N VAL A 996 -0.72 12.91 -43.93
CA VAL A 996 0.70 12.54 -44.03
C VAL A 996 0.87 11.39 -45.01
N THR A 997 1.18 11.72 -46.26
CA THR A 997 1.47 10.71 -47.29
C THR A 997 2.96 10.32 -47.34
N SER A 998 3.83 11.08 -46.66
CA SER A 998 5.28 10.85 -46.61
C SER A 998 5.67 9.74 -45.62
N ARG A 999 6.97 9.41 -45.54
CA ARG A 999 7.52 8.46 -44.55
C ARG A 999 7.21 8.86 -43.09
N MET A 1000 6.85 10.11 -42.82
CA MET A 1000 6.47 10.60 -41.50
C MET A 1000 5.24 9.87 -40.92
N ARG A 1001 4.37 9.26 -41.75
CA ARG A 1001 3.25 8.43 -41.27
C ARG A 1001 3.70 7.26 -40.41
N TYR A 1002 4.87 6.69 -40.70
CA TYR A 1002 5.43 5.59 -39.92
C TYR A 1002 5.87 6.07 -38.54
N ILE A 1003 6.38 7.30 -38.44
CA ILE A 1003 6.76 7.91 -37.17
C ILE A 1003 5.51 8.13 -36.31
N THR A 1004 4.43 8.70 -36.84
CA THR A 1004 3.15 8.83 -36.09
C THR A 1004 2.65 7.47 -35.58
N ASN A 1005 2.72 6.45 -36.43
CA ASN A 1005 2.31 5.09 -36.08
C ASN A 1005 3.22 4.45 -35.02
N VAL A 1006 4.54 4.71 -35.05
CA VAL A 1006 5.49 4.23 -34.03
C VAL A 1006 5.27 4.97 -32.72
N LEU A 1007 5.18 6.31 -32.72
CA LEU A 1007 4.98 7.10 -31.51
C LEU A 1007 3.68 6.76 -30.78
N THR A 1008 2.57 6.64 -31.51
CA THR A 1008 1.28 6.24 -30.91
C THR A 1008 1.31 4.80 -30.39
N PHE A 1009 2.04 3.89 -31.03
CA PHE A 1009 2.23 2.53 -30.51
C PHE A 1009 3.16 2.47 -29.30
N SER A 1010 4.25 3.24 -29.29
CA SER A 1010 5.16 3.33 -28.15
C SER A 1010 4.46 3.94 -26.94
N PHE A 1011 3.59 4.94 -27.13
CA PHE A 1011 2.76 5.48 -26.06
C PHE A 1011 1.79 4.42 -25.50
N ALA A 1012 1.11 3.67 -26.37
CA ALA A 1012 0.26 2.55 -25.97
C ALA A 1012 1.04 1.48 -25.17
N LEU A 1013 2.22 1.08 -25.66
CA LEU A 1013 3.06 0.08 -25.01
C LEU A 1013 3.58 0.57 -23.64
N TYR A 1014 4.00 1.83 -23.55
CA TYR A 1014 4.43 2.42 -22.29
C TYR A 1014 3.28 2.46 -21.27
N ALA A 1015 2.09 2.90 -21.69
CA ALA A 1015 0.91 2.91 -20.84
C ALA A 1015 0.56 1.52 -20.29
N ALA A 1016 0.75 0.46 -21.10
CA ALA A 1016 0.50 -0.92 -20.68
C ALA A 1016 1.55 -1.47 -19.70
N VAL A 1017 2.84 -1.19 -19.92
CA VAL A 1017 3.95 -1.84 -19.18
C VAL A 1017 4.39 -1.03 -17.97
N TYR A 1018 4.49 0.30 -18.11
CA TYR A 1018 5.04 1.21 -17.11
C TYR A 1018 3.99 2.15 -16.51
N GLY A 1019 2.85 2.34 -17.19
CA GLY A 1019 1.87 3.35 -16.84
C GLY A 1019 1.24 3.19 -15.45
N VAL A 1020 1.21 1.97 -14.91
CA VAL A 1020 0.64 1.70 -13.57
C VAL A 1020 1.56 2.20 -12.46
N THR A 1021 2.87 2.00 -12.64
CA THR A 1021 3.91 2.33 -11.65
C THR A 1021 4.40 3.77 -11.79
N TYR A 1022 4.59 4.23 -13.04
CA TYR A 1022 5.15 5.54 -13.36
C TYR A 1022 4.12 6.39 -14.13
N ALA A 1023 2.93 6.53 -13.55
CA ALA A 1023 1.79 7.21 -14.16
C ALA A 1023 2.09 8.67 -14.52
N TYR A 1024 2.90 9.37 -13.71
CA TYR A 1024 3.35 10.75 -13.98
C TYR A 1024 3.96 10.94 -15.38
N ARG A 1025 4.64 9.92 -15.95
CA ARG A 1025 5.26 10.03 -17.29
C ARG A 1025 4.25 10.05 -18.43
N LEU A 1026 3.02 9.59 -18.21
CA LEU A 1026 1.99 9.50 -19.25
C LEU A 1026 1.62 10.89 -19.79
N HIS A 1027 1.58 11.92 -18.93
CA HIS A 1027 1.37 13.30 -19.34
C HIS A 1027 2.46 13.77 -20.32
N HIS A 1028 3.73 13.54 -19.99
CA HIS A 1028 4.86 13.95 -20.81
C HIS A 1028 4.93 13.20 -22.15
N LEU A 1029 4.56 11.92 -22.19
CA LEU A 1029 4.48 11.17 -23.43
C LEU A 1029 3.36 11.66 -24.35
N ALA A 1030 2.18 11.96 -23.78
CA ALA A 1030 1.09 12.56 -24.53
C ALA A 1030 1.46 13.99 -25.01
N ASN A 1031 2.18 14.77 -24.21
CA ASN A 1031 2.72 16.06 -24.61
C ASN A 1031 3.71 15.94 -25.79
N GLY A 1032 4.60 14.94 -25.75
CA GLY A 1032 5.50 14.62 -26.85
C GLY A 1032 4.76 14.21 -28.13
N LEU A 1033 3.65 13.47 -28.00
CA LEU A 1033 2.77 13.17 -29.13
C LEU A 1033 2.13 14.46 -29.69
N CYS A 1034 1.66 15.37 -28.84
CA CYS A 1034 1.14 16.66 -29.27
C CYS A 1034 2.20 17.51 -29.99
N ALA A 1035 3.44 17.49 -29.52
CA ALA A 1035 4.56 18.17 -30.18
C ALA A 1035 4.78 17.63 -31.60
N TRP A 1036 4.78 16.31 -31.76
CA TRP A 1036 4.89 15.66 -33.06
C TRP A 1036 3.73 16.02 -34.00
N LEU A 1037 2.49 16.01 -33.51
CA LEU A 1037 1.32 16.41 -34.29
C LEU A 1037 1.39 17.88 -34.73
N PHE A 1038 1.90 18.76 -33.87
CA PHE A 1038 2.13 20.16 -34.23
C PHE A 1038 3.24 20.33 -35.28
N VAL A 1039 4.33 19.56 -35.21
CA VAL A 1039 5.39 19.56 -36.25
C VAL A 1039 4.82 19.15 -37.61
N ILE A 1040 3.94 18.15 -37.65
CA ILE A 1040 3.22 17.78 -38.89
C ILE A 1040 2.39 18.97 -39.40
N HIS A 1041 1.71 19.67 -38.50
CA HIS A 1041 0.93 20.86 -38.85
C HIS A 1041 1.79 21.95 -39.51
N LEU A 1042 2.99 22.22 -38.98
CA LEU A 1042 3.94 23.18 -39.56
C LEU A 1042 4.50 22.72 -40.93
N SER A 1043 4.75 21.41 -41.08
CA SER A 1043 5.36 20.86 -42.30
C SER A 1043 4.48 20.97 -43.55
N ALA A 1044 3.15 21.06 -43.37
CA ALA A 1044 2.18 21.10 -44.46
C ALA A 1044 1.24 22.33 -44.42
N GLY A 1045 1.49 23.29 -43.51
CA GLY A 1045 0.79 24.56 -43.44
C GLY A 1045 1.39 25.66 -44.35
N PRO A 1046 0.72 26.83 -44.50
CA PRO A 1046 1.20 27.97 -45.28
C PRO A 1046 2.51 28.60 -44.75
N LEU A 1047 2.85 28.32 -43.48
CA LEU A 1047 4.10 28.63 -42.78
C LEU A 1047 5.06 27.43 -42.81
N SER A 1048 5.34 26.90 -44.00
CA SER A 1048 6.36 25.87 -44.18
C SER A 1048 7.70 26.34 -43.60
N LEU A 1049 8.44 25.44 -42.94
CA LEU A 1049 9.83 25.62 -42.49
C LEU A 1049 10.75 26.14 -43.61
N ALA A 1050 10.39 25.91 -44.88
CA ALA A 1050 11.10 26.46 -46.05
C ALA A 1050 10.96 27.99 -46.19
N LYS A 1051 9.89 28.61 -45.67
CA LYS A 1051 9.68 30.08 -45.67
C LYS A 1051 10.30 30.78 -44.46
N VAL A 1052 10.39 30.11 -43.31
CA VAL A 1052 11.04 30.69 -42.12
C VAL A 1052 12.56 30.83 -42.32
N GLY A 1053 13.17 29.95 -43.11
CA GLY A 1053 14.57 30.09 -43.55
C GLY A 1053 14.84 31.31 -44.47
N GLN A 1054 13.81 31.94 -45.03
CA GLN A 1054 13.95 33.16 -45.85
C GLN A 1054 13.91 34.46 -45.03
N TYR A 1055 13.58 34.40 -43.74
CA TYR A 1055 13.55 35.55 -42.83
C TYR A 1055 14.84 35.73 -42.01
N PHE A 1056 15.81 34.81 -42.12
CA PHE A 1056 17.16 35.07 -41.64
C PHE A 1056 17.92 35.87 -42.71
N PRO A 1057 18.35 37.12 -42.43
CA PRO A 1057 19.21 37.83 -43.36
C PRO A 1057 20.51 37.05 -43.50
N ALA A 1058 20.83 36.66 -44.74
CA ALA A 1058 22.14 36.13 -45.07
C ALA A 1058 23.18 37.21 -44.72
N SER A 1059 23.82 37.05 -43.57
CA SER A 1059 25.01 37.81 -43.21
C SER A 1059 26.09 37.46 -44.23
N SER A 1060 26.42 38.45 -45.05
CA SER A 1060 27.62 38.51 -45.85
C SER A 1060 28.84 38.31 -44.93
N LYS A 1061 29.53 37.17 -45.10
CA LYS A 1061 30.93 37.08 -44.72
C LYS A 1061 31.75 36.67 -45.92
N ALA A 1062 32.53 37.65 -46.33
CA ALA A 1062 33.64 37.55 -47.26
C ALA A 1062 34.49 36.31 -46.98
N ARG A 1063 34.84 35.60 -48.04
CA ARG A 1063 35.99 34.70 -48.06
C ARG A 1063 36.86 35.11 -49.24
N THR A 1064 37.88 35.90 -48.93
CA THR A 1064 39.08 36.07 -49.74
C THR A 1064 39.69 34.69 -50.00
N ARG A 1065 39.88 34.34 -51.26
CA ARG A 1065 40.99 33.48 -51.66
C ARG A 1065 41.65 34.14 -52.86
N ALA A 1066 42.90 34.54 -52.65
CA ALA A 1066 43.80 35.00 -53.68
C ALA A 1066 44.02 33.86 -54.69
N GLU A 1067 43.85 34.18 -55.96
CA GLU A 1067 44.56 33.52 -57.04
C GLU A 1067 45.62 34.49 -57.54
N VAL A 1068 46.81 33.92 -57.67
CA VAL A 1068 48.05 34.54 -58.15
C VAL A 1068 47.94 34.63 -59.67
N GLU A 1069 48.04 35.84 -60.24
CA GLU A 1069 48.89 36.13 -61.41
C GLU A 1069 48.85 37.62 -61.80
N GLY A 1070 50.03 38.22 -62.01
CA GLY A 1070 50.24 39.20 -63.09
C GLY A 1070 50.09 40.71 -62.80
N ARG A 1071 51.21 41.38 -62.56
CA ARG A 1071 51.49 42.83 -62.77
C ARG A 1071 51.13 43.27 -64.21
N CYS A 1072 50.68 44.50 -64.49
CA CYS A 1072 51.50 45.74 -64.51
C CYS A 1072 50.67 47.05 -64.63
N VAL A 1073 50.95 48.02 -63.74
CA VAL A 1073 51.16 49.48 -63.92
C VAL A 1073 50.15 50.38 -64.70
N LYS A 1074 49.50 51.31 -63.96
CA LYS A 1074 49.66 52.77 -64.14
C LYS A 1074 49.15 53.62 -62.94
N LYS A 1075 50.12 54.34 -62.36
CA LYS A 1075 50.14 55.67 -61.68
C LYS A 1075 49.22 56.04 -60.50
N ARG A 1076 49.89 56.14 -59.33
CA ARG A 1076 49.80 57.14 -58.25
C ARG A 1076 50.33 58.53 -58.70
N PRO A 1077 50.26 59.66 -57.93
CA PRO A 1077 50.53 59.82 -56.49
C PRO A 1077 49.41 59.40 -55.54
#